data_AF-A0A973C8P8-F1
#
_entry.id   AF-A0A973C8P8-F1
#
_cell.length_a   1.000
_cell.length_b   1.000
_cell.length_c   1.000
_cell.angle_alpha   90.00
_cell.angle_beta   90.00
_cell.angle_gamma   90.00
#
_symmetry.space_group_name_H-M   'P 1'
#
loop_
_entity.id
_entity.type
_entity.pdbx_description
1 polymer ?
#
loop_
_entity_poly.entity_id
_entity_poly.type
_entity_poly.pdbx_seq_one_letter_code
_entity_poly.pdbx_strand_id
1 'polypeptide(L)'
;MANNREINKQFKTEMAENLHIRSTSQSIDTLSTSRRKKIDYEAPYQRNYVWNEEKATFFIESILLGVEIPPIILFIHAHDKKTLEVIDGRQRYETIERFKAGVFSLRKNGLSKLKNLSGKKYEDLVDGDGKADKNEKYRRAFDNTTLRIIEFSSKNPNDVSDTQIRLEDKISKEIFRRYNTGITPLKKVEVKNARHEMDNFTSLMKRSISENEHNWVDDFNDLFLKIKPENRSQDKTMNKLRDLIVIAYFPINIYASTSERSDVNEHLFKEFIESDNSENSLNDLQEEKLQKLIDKMSPLKQLKEKIGVNEWLIYQCIFWALTVVENEGIESQSILTTSFIDELAKEIKSNINLFISADKGFSSTTTERFKVIASFFNLKTGINFSDYLRNSRKKNTHEDSDFKEQRLARQEAETTTVEDLILKMVNNEYQLRPPYQRQEVINNKKASGIIESILLGIPLPTIFIYRRNDGICEVVDGQQRLLSILGFIGEAKSILFEKDVTPKTDMHSKKDKNFKLAKTLPILRENRGDNFSALNEALQDKIWDFELSIVYINEDTNPDFDPIDLFIRLNDKSYDIKDPSFEMWNSYAAPDVMKKIKKLAHDYRHWFYYIMDDKRMKLEELLLSITYVDFESECTSVFEPIQIYQASGNPITFRVENPKIDYWLDTVEVDQDKNNKALVSINNVENFINKVSHLIGVEIGNKEKADRFDELISLTTRARNQRGFYMLWLLLAEVNIQKIESCREDIFLSVKNFIDINKRLDISENETVKNKFQALVEQFWSEWA
;
A
#
# COMPACT_ATOMS: atom_id res chain seq x y z
N MET A 1 38.45 7.70 -5.56
CA MET A 1 37.88 9.05 -5.34
C MET A 1 37.63 9.88 -6.62
N ALA A 2 38.57 10.01 -7.57
CA ALA A 2 38.34 10.79 -8.81
C ALA A 2 37.22 10.23 -9.70
N ASN A 3 37.14 8.89 -9.84
CA ASN A 3 36.21 8.21 -10.74
C ASN A 3 34.72 8.40 -10.37
N ASN A 4 34.34 8.34 -9.08
CA ASN A 4 32.92 8.51 -8.67
C ASN A 4 32.41 9.96 -8.80
N ARG A 5 33.27 10.97 -8.62
CA ARG A 5 32.89 12.38 -8.83
C ARG A 5 32.68 12.67 -10.32
N GLU A 6 33.50 12.08 -11.18
CA GLU A 6 33.39 12.18 -12.62
C GLU A 6 32.13 11.47 -13.13
N ILE A 7 31.85 10.25 -12.65
CA ILE A 7 30.61 9.52 -12.94
C ILE A 7 29.36 10.30 -12.49
N ASN A 8 29.37 10.95 -11.32
CA ASN A 8 28.23 11.75 -10.86
C ASN A 8 27.99 13.00 -11.72
N LYS A 9 29.06 13.63 -12.22
CA LYS A 9 28.96 14.77 -13.14
C LYS A 9 28.45 14.32 -14.51
N GLN A 10 28.99 13.21 -15.02
CA GLN A 10 28.54 12.58 -16.27
C GLN A 10 27.09 12.09 -16.16
N PHE A 11 26.66 11.55 -15.02
CA PHE A 11 25.29 11.10 -14.77
C PHE A 11 24.25 12.19 -14.95
N LYS A 12 24.54 13.39 -14.45
CA LYS A 12 23.67 14.55 -14.64
C LYS A 12 23.55 14.92 -16.12
N THR A 13 24.68 15.02 -16.82
CA THR A 13 24.70 15.34 -18.25
C THR A 13 23.99 14.25 -19.07
N GLU A 14 24.23 12.98 -18.76
CA GLU A 14 23.67 11.86 -19.49
C GLU A 14 22.14 11.79 -19.34
N MET A 15 21.63 12.00 -18.12
CA MET A 15 20.19 12.08 -17.85
C MET A 15 19.53 13.27 -18.55
N ALA A 16 20.16 14.44 -18.55
CA ALA A 16 19.55 15.66 -19.06
C ALA A 16 19.64 15.79 -20.59
N GLU A 17 20.66 15.19 -21.22
CA GLU A 17 21.02 15.48 -22.60
C GLU A 17 21.25 14.23 -23.48
N ASN A 18 21.50 13.04 -22.92
CA ASN A 18 21.92 11.85 -23.68
C ASN A 18 21.07 10.59 -23.50
N LEU A 19 19.88 10.71 -22.93
CA LEU A 19 18.92 9.63 -22.88
C LEU A 19 18.14 9.54 -24.21
N HIS A 20 18.19 8.38 -24.88
CA HIS A 20 17.31 8.08 -26.01
C HIS A 20 16.08 7.34 -25.49
N ILE A 21 14.90 7.86 -25.81
CA ILE A 21 13.62 7.33 -25.36
C ILE A 21 12.80 6.98 -26.60
N ARG A 22 12.34 5.73 -26.66
CA ARG A 22 11.52 5.24 -27.76
C ARG A 22 10.21 4.70 -27.21
N SER A 23 9.09 5.24 -27.69
CA SER A 23 7.75 4.71 -27.40
C SER A 23 7.30 3.81 -28.55
N THR A 24 6.89 2.58 -28.25
CA THR A 24 6.30 1.65 -29.22
C THR A 24 5.04 1.01 -28.65
N SER A 25 4.17 0.52 -29.53
CA SER A 25 2.97 -0.24 -29.14
C SER A 25 3.02 -1.61 -29.79
N GLN A 26 2.87 -2.68 -29.01
CA GLN A 26 2.92 -4.06 -29.51
C GLN A 26 1.80 -4.89 -28.91
N SER A 27 1.15 -5.75 -29.71
CA SER A 27 0.14 -6.68 -29.19
C SER A 27 0.76 -7.69 -28.22
N ILE A 28 -0.03 -8.18 -27.26
CA ILE A 28 0.38 -9.27 -26.35
C ILE A 28 0.88 -10.48 -27.14
N ASP A 29 0.22 -10.81 -28.25
CA ASP A 29 0.65 -11.92 -29.07
C ASP A 29 2.01 -11.69 -29.72
N THR A 30 2.22 -10.51 -30.32
CA THR A 30 3.52 -10.13 -30.90
C THR A 30 4.63 -10.09 -29.86
N LEU A 31 4.34 -9.62 -28.65
CA LEU A 31 5.31 -9.57 -27.56
C LEU A 31 5.78 -10.96 -27.14
N SER A 32 4.85 -11.90 -27.01
CA SER A 32 5.15 -13.28 -26.61
C SER A 32 5.87 -14.09 -27.71
N THR A 33 5.60 -13.80 -28.99
CA THR A 33 6.15 -14.54 -30.13
C THR A 33 7.48 -13.96 -30.65
N SER A 34 7.78 -12.71 -30.32
CA SER A 34 9.01 -12.02 -30.73
C SER A 34 10.24 -12.56 -29.99
N ARG A 35 10.80 -13.68 -30.45
CA ARG A 35 12.04 -14.32 -29.96
C ARG A 35 13.33 -13.48 -30.08
N ARG A 36 13.25 -12.18 -30.37
CA ARG A 36 14.42 -11.33 -30.70
C ARG A 36 15.12 -10.75 -29.47
N LYS A 37 14.41 -10.54 -28.36
CA LYS A 37 14.97 -9.99 -27.13
C LYS A 37 14.42 -10.74 -25.91
N LYS A 38 15.27 -11.03 -24.93
CA LYS A 38 14.90 -11.69 -23.67
C LYS A 38 14.63 -10.61 -22.63
N ILE A 39 13.49 -10.71 -21.94
CA ILE A 39 13.20 -9.84 -20.80
C ILE A 39 14.01 -10.32 -19.60
N ASP A 40 14.74 -9.39 -18.98
CA ASP A 40 15.45 -9.64 -17.73
C ASP A 40 14.58 -9.22 -16.54
N TYR A 41 14.14 -10.23 -15.81
CA TYR A 41 13.43 -10.08 -14.55
C TYR A 41 14.38 -10.00 -13.35
N GLU A 42 15.66 -10.30 -13.52
CA GLU A 42 16.65 -10.41 -12.43
C GLU A 42 17.42 -9.09 -12.22
N ALA A 43 16.93 -7.99 -12.81
CA ALA A 43 17.42 -6.64 -12.54
C ALA A 43 17.56 -6.44 -11.02
N PRO A 44 18.72 -5.97 -10.52
CA PRO A 44 19.01 -6.05 -9.09
C PRO A 44 17.88 -5.47 -8.23
N TYR A 45 17.37 -4.29 -8.55
CA TYR A 45 16.35 -3.57 -7.77
C TYR A 45 14.91 -4.05 -7.99
N GLN A 46 14.68 -5.00 -8.90
CA GLN A 46 13.35 -5.60 -9.05
C GLN A 46 13.09 -6.64 -7.96
N ARG A 47 11.94 -6.52 -7.31
CA ARG A 47 11.42 -7.55 -6.41
C ARG A 47 10.87 -8.74 -7.18
N ASN A 48 10.76 -9.87 -6.49
CA ASN A 48 10.09 -11.06 -7.01
C ASN A 48 8.60 -10.79 -7.36
N TYR A 49 7.97 -11.73 -8.07
CA TYR A 49 6.53 -11.65 -8.31
C TYR A 49 5.72 -11.79 -7.02
N VAL A 50 4.97 -10.76 -6.65
CA VAL A 50 4.25 -10.68 -5.36
C VAL A 50 2.73 -10.70 -5.48
N TRP A 51 2.16 -10.49 -6.67
CA TRP A 51 0.71 -10.48 -6.82
C TRP A 51 0.13 -11.85 -6.44
N ASN A 52 -0.97 -11.85 -5.69
CA ASN A 52 -1.76 -13.07 -5.51
C ASN A 52 -2.60 -13.32 -6.77
N GLU A 53 -3.22 -14.49 -6.85
CA GLU A 53 -4.02 -14.85 -8.03
C GLU A 53 -5.27 -13.99 -8.19
N GLU A 54 -5.82 -13.42 -7.10
CA GLU A 54 -6.96 -12.51 -7.16
C GLU A 54 -6.58 -11.19 -7.84
N LYS A 55 -5.45 -10.58 -7.48
CA LYS A 55 -4.95 -9.36 -8.12
C LYS A 55 -4.51 -9.61 -9.56
N ALA A 56 -3.87 -10.76 -9.81
CA ALA A 56 -3.53 -11.19 -11.16
C ALA A 56 -4.79 -11.34 -12.02
N THR A 57 -5.84 -11.96 -11.48
CA THR A 57 -7.15 -12.07 -12.15
C THR A 57 -7.76 -10.71 -12.43
N PHE A 58 -7.76 -9.79 -11.46
CA PHE A 58 -8.28 -8.42 -11.64
C PHE A 58 -7.55 -7.64 -12.74
N PHE A 59 -6.24 -7.86 -12.87
CA PHE A 59 -5.46 -7.29 -13.96
C PHE A 59 -5.80 -7.92 -15.32
N ILE A 60 -5.94 -9.26 -15.40
CA ILE A 60 -6.38 -9.93 -16.64
C ILE A 60 -7.78 -9.47 -17.04
N GLU A 61 -8.70 -9.32 -16.09
CA GLU A 61 -10.04 -8.78 -16.36
C GLU A 61 -9.96 -7.38 -16.99
N SER A 62 -9.08 -6.51 -16.50
CA SER A 62 -8.85 -5.18 -17.08
C SER A 62 -8.43 -5.25 -18.55
N ILE A 63 -7.55 -6.19 -18.91
CA ILE A 63 -7.15 -6.46 -20.30
C ILE A 63 -8.36 -6.86 -21.15
N LEU A 64 -9.15 -7.80 -20.65
CA LEU A 64 -10.32 -8.34 -21.36
C LEU A 64 -11.40 -7.28 -21.58
N LEU A 65 -11.56 -6.37 -20.63
CA LEU A 65 -12.47 -5.22 -20.72
C LEU A 65 -11.96 -4.11 -21.66
N GLY A 66 -10.72 -4.21 -22.18
CA GLY A 66 -10.14 -3.20 -23.04
C GLY A 66 -9.71 -1.94 -22.28
N VAL A 67 -9.54 -2.04 -20.96
CA VAL A 67 -8.96 -0.97 -20.16
C VAL A 67 -7.51 -0.77 -20.57
N GLU A 68 -7.14 0.49 -20.83
CA GLU A 68 -5.76 0.84 -21.15
C GLU A 68 -4.85 0.53 -19.97
N ILE A 69 -3.78 -0.21 -20.23
CA ILE A 69 -2.79 -0.56 -19.22
C ILE A 69 -1.70 0.51 -19.23
N PRO A 70 -1.21 0.98 -18.07
CA PRO A 70 -0.06 1.87 -18.04
C PRO A 70 1.13 1.30 -18.84
N PRO A 71 2.07 2.12 -19.32
CA PRO A 71 3.19 1.61 -20.11
C PRO A 71 4.07 0.62 -19.32
N ILE A 72 4.71 -0.29 -20.04
CA ILE A 72 5.84 -1.10 -19.53
C ILE A 72 7.12 -0.30 -19.83
N ILE A 73 7.93 -0.09 -18.80
CA ILE A 73 9.17 0.68 -18.92
C ILE A 73 10.35 -0.28 -18.97
N LEU A 74 11.12 -0.21 -20.03
CA LEU A 74 12.27 -1.08 -20.28
C LEU A 74 13.54 -0.26 -20.47
N PHE A 75 14.68 -0.83 -20.11
CA PHE A 75 15.99 -0.26 -20.39
C PHE A 75 16.81 -1.24 -21.24
N ILE A 76 17.48 -0.71 -22.27
CA ILE A 76 18.37 -1.45 -23.15
C ILE A 76 19.79 -1.02 -22.84
N HIS A 77 20.58 -1.98 -22.34
CA HIS A 77 22.00 -1.73 -22.08
C HIS A 77 22.81 -1.71 -23.38
N ALA A 78 23.83 -0.85 -23.44
CA ALA A 78 24.76 -0.81 -24.57
C ALA A 78 25.49 -2.14 -24.76
N HIS A 79 25.92 -2.76 -23.65
CA HIS A 79 26.67 -4.01 -23.63
C HIS A 79 25.82 -5.25 -23.98
N ASP A 80 24.50 -5.19 -23.78
CA ASP A 80 23.59 -6.29 -24.12
C ASP A 80 22.26 -5.79 -24.71
N LYS A 81 22.27 -5.59 -26.03
CA LYS A 81 21.10 -5.13 -26.80
C LYS A 81 20.01 -6.20 -26.96
N LYS A 82 20.28 -7.45 -26.58
CA LYS A 82 19.32 -8.56 -26.65
C LYS A 82 18.52 -8.70 -25.37
N THR A 83 19.00 -8.14 -24.28
CA THR A 83 18.35 -8.21 -22.99
C THR A 83 17.64 -6.90 -22.68
N LEU A 84 16.39 -7.00 -22.22
CA LEU A 84 15.53 -5.86 -21.87
C LEU A 84 15.35 -5.86 -20.36
N GLU A 85 16.00 -4.93 -19.68
CA GLU A 85 15.86 -4.75 -18.23
C GLU A 85 14.49 -4.14 -17.94
N VAL A 86 13.67 -4.78 -17.10
CA VAL A 86 12.36 -4.22 -16.73
C VAL A 86 12.52 -3.19 -15.62
N ILE A 87 12.23 -1.94 -15.92
CA ILE A 87 12.25 -0.83 -14.96
C ILE A 87 10.91 -0.70 -14.24
N ASP A 88 9.80 -0.74 -14.97
CA ASP A 88 8.47 -0.74 -14.37
C ASP A 88 7.52 -1.63 -15.17
N GLY A 89 6.57 -2.25 -14.45
CA GLY A 89 5.59 -3.14 -15.07
C GLY A 89 5.96 -4.62 -15.04
N ARG A 90 7.01 -5.03 -14.32
CA ARG A 90 7.37 -6.47 -14.12
C ARG A 90 6.16 -7.32 -13.75
N GLN A 91 5.41 -6.92 -12.72
CA GLN A 91 4.25 -7.68 -12.23
C GLN A 91 3.15 -7.81 -13.30
N ARG A 92 2.96 -6.76 -14.12
CA ARG A 92 1.97 -6.74 -15.21
C ARG A 92 2.40 -7.67 -16.34
N TYR A 93 3.63 -7.51 -16.82
CA TYR A 93 4.18 -8.32 -17.90
C TYR A 93 4.28 -9.81 -17.52
N GLU A 94 4.79 -10.13 -16.33
CA GLU A 94 4.87 -11.51 -15.84
C GLU A 94 3.48 -12.13 -15.60
N THR A 95 2.46 -11.35 -15.22
CA THR A 95 1.08 -11.85 -15.12
C THR A 95 0.52 -12.27 -16.48
N ILE A 96 0.80 -11.51 -17.54
CA ILE A 96 0.39 -11.83 -18.91
C ILE A 96 1.03 -13.14 -19.34
N GLU A 97 2.34 -13.28 -19.18
CA GLU A 97 3.09 -14.49 -19.51
C GLU A 97 2.57 -15.70 -18.72
N ARG A 98 2.38 -15.55 -17.41
CA ARG A 98 1.87 -16.64 -16.55
C ARG A 98 0.45 -17.07 -16.92
N PHE A 99 -0.43 -16.12 -17.28
CA PHE A 99 -1.78 -16.45 -17.70
C PHE A 99 -1.75 -17.18 -19.05
N LYS A 100 -1.00 -16.66 -20.04
CA LYS A 100 -0.83 -17.27 -21.36
C LYS A 100 -0.22 -18.68 -21.29
N ALA A 101 0.68 -18.91 -20.34
CA ALA A 101 1.27 -20.22 -20.07
C ALA A 101 0.38 -21.17 -19.23
N GLY A 102 -0.86 -20.78 -18.88
CA GLY A 102 -1.79 -21.62 -18.13
C GLY A 102 -1.42 -21.89 -16.66
N VAL A 103 -0.51 -21.06 -16.10
CA VAL A 103 0.05 -21.23 -14.74
C VAL A 103 -1.02 -21.04 -13.65
N PHE A 104 -2.02 -20.20 -13.90
CA PHE A 104 -3.13 -19.96 -12.95
C PHE A 104 -4.47 -19.82 -13.69
N SER A 105 -5.56 -19.91 -12.93
CA SER A 105 -6.94 -19.74 -13.41
C SER A 105 -7.58 -18.49 -12.80
N LEU A 106 -8.55 -17.90 -13.49
CA LEU A 106 -9.22 -16.68 -13.05
C LEU A 106 -10.05 -16.95 -11.79
N ARG A 107 -9.76 -16.25 -10.70
CA ARG A 107 -10.44 -16.43 -9.41
C ARG A 107 -11.72 -15.63 -9.32
N LYS A 108 -12.79 -16.21 -8.75
CA LYS A 108 -14.10 -15.54 -8.58
C LYS A 108 -13.97 -14.18 -7.88
N ASN A 109 -13.18 -14.11 -6.82
CA ASN A 109 -12.98 -12.88 -6.03
C ASN A 109 -12.13 -11.82 -6.75
N GLY A 110 -11.38 -12.19 -7.79
CA GLY A 110 -10.62 -11.25 -8.61
C GLY A 110 -11.42 -10.70 -9.80
N LEU A 111 -12.57 -11.29 -10.11
CA LEU A 111 -13.47 -10.87 -11.20
C LEU A 111 -14.56 -9.98 -10.63
N SER A 112 -14.59 -8.73 -11.08
CA SER A 112 -15.60 -7.76 -10.68
C SER A 112 -16.80 -7.74 -11.64
N LYS A 113 -16.53 -7.87 -12.94
CA LYS A 113 -17.51 -7.77 -14.04
C LYS A 113 -17.64 -9.11 -14.78
N LEU A 114 -16.52 -9.75 -15.14
CA LEU A 114 -16.50 -10.98 -15.95
C LEU A 114 -16.56 -12.26 -15.10
N LYS A 115 -17.54 -12.34 -14.18
CA LYS A 115 -17.66 -13.47 -13.22
C LYS A 115 -17.85 -14.83 -13.91
N ASN A 116 -18.43 -14.83 -15.12
CA ASN A 116 -18.59 -16.00 -15.98
C ASN A 116 -17.26 -16.69 -16.36
N LEU A 117 -16.14 -15.96 -16.32
CA LEU A 117 -14.81 -16.50 -16.61
C LEU A 117 -14.15 -17.15 -15.38
N SER A 118 -14.85 -17.25 -14.26
CA SER A 118 -14.30 -17.86 -13.05
C SER A 118 -13.89 -19.33 -13.29
N GLY A 119 -12.69 -19.68 -12.83
CA GLY A 119 -12.08 -20.99 -12.99
C GLY A 119 -11.41 -21.24 -14.34
N LYS A 120 -11.54 -20.33 -15.31
CA LYS A 120 -10.95 -20.49 -16.65
C LYS A 120 -9.46 -20.13 -16.68
N LYS A 121 -8.68 -20.90 -17.43
CA LYS A 121 -7.30 -20.60 -17.84
C LYS A 121 -7.29 -20.03 -19.26
N TYR A 122 -6.13 -19.56 -19.73
CA TYR A 122 -5.96 -19.09 -21.11
C TYR A 122 -6.33 -20.16 -22.15
N GLU A 123 -5.97 -21.42 -21.92
CA GLU A 123 -6.34 -22.55 -22.80
C GLU A 123 -7.85 -22.81 -22.82
N ASP A 124 -8.55 -22.53 -21.72
CA ASP A 124 -10.02 -22.64 -21.65
C ASP A 124 -10.74 -21.46 -22.32
N LEU A 125 -9.97 -20.45 -22.80
CA LEU A 125 -10.47 -19.40 -23.70
C LEU A 125 -10.42 -19.85 -25.17
N VAL A 126 -10.01 -21.10 -25.42
CA VAL A 126 -10.02 -21.75 -26.73
C VAL A 126 -11.06 -22.88 -26.70
N ASP A 127 -11.82 -23.00 -27.77
CA ASP A 127 -12.79 -24.08 -27.91
C ASP A 127 -12.08 -25.35 -28.44
N GLY A 128 -12.18 -26.44 -27.68
CA GLY A 128 -11.96 -27.79 -28.22
C GLY A 128 -13.13 -28.20 -29.12
N ASP A 129 -12.82 -28.58 -30.35
CA ASP A 129 -13.66 -29.28 -31.35
C ASP A 129 -15.10 -28.77 -31.58
N GLY A 130 -15.21 -27.71 -32.40
CA GLY A 130 -16.25 -27.67 -33.45
C GLY A 130 -17.63 -27.09 -33.12
N LYS A 131 -17.81 -26.29 -32.06
CA LYS A 131 -19.06 -25.52 -31.84
C LYS A 131 -18.77 -24.03 -31.69
N ALA A 132 -19.57 -23.20 -32.37
CA ALA A 132 -19.44 -21.75 -32.42
C ALA A 132 -19.58 -21.10 -31.01
N ASP A 133 -18.43 -20.69 -30.47
CA ASP A 133 -18.01 -19.30 -30.21
C ASP A 133 -18.74 -18.55 -29.07
N LYS A 134 -18.38 -18.86 -27.80
CA LYS A 134 -18.73 -18.00 -26.65
C LYS A 134 -17.53 -17.29 -26.03
N ASN A 135 -16.36 -17.94 -25.96
CA ASN A 135 -15.20 -17.41 -25.22
C ASN A 135 -13.98 -17.03 -26.08
N GLU A 136 -13.90 -17.48 -27.33
CA GLU A 136 -12.81 -17.15 -28.27
C GLU A 136 -12.67 -15.63 -28.49
N LYS A 137 -13.77 -14.87 -28.37
CA LYS A 137 -13.76 -13.40 -28.31
C LYS A 137 -12.82 -12.84 -27.22
N TYR A 138 -12.74 -13.47 -26.06
CA TYR A 138 -11.87 -13.05 -24.95
C TYR A 138 -10.41 -13.37 -25.23
N ARG A 139 -10.14 -14.51 -25.86
CA ARG A 139 -8.79 -14.85 -26.29
C ARG A 139 -8.27 -13.85 -27.32
N ARG A 140 -9.05 -13.60 -28.38
CA ARG A 140 -8.72 -12.57 -29.37
C ARG A 140 -8.58 -11.20 -28.73
N ALA A 141 -9.44 -10.89 -27.75
CA ALA A 141 -9.35 -9.63 -27.03
C ALA A 141 -8.03 -9.50 -26.27
N PHE A 142 -7.64 -10.54 -25.53
CA PHE A 142 -6.38 -10.63 -24.82
C PHE A 142 -5.19 -10.54 -25.79
N ASP A 143 -5.12 -11.42 -26.78
CA ASP A 143 -3.98 -11.52 -27.70
C ASP A 143 -3.76 -10.24 -28.52
N ASN A 144 -4.84 -9.61 -28.98
CA ASN A 144 -4.79 -8.37 -29.77
C ASN A 144 -4.65 -7.10 -28.92
N THR A 145 -4.68 -7.21 -27.58
CA THR A 145 -4.44 -6.05 -26.72
C THR A 145 -3.02 -5.54 -26.95
N THR A 146 -2.89 -4.32 -27.47
CA THR A 146 -1.62 -3.59 -27.58
C THR A 146 -1.12 -3.15 -26.21
N LEU A 147 0.17 -3.21 -25.95
CA LEU A 147 0.80 -2.66 -24.76
C LEU A 147 1.78 -1.59 -25.21
N ARG A 148 1.72 -0.44 -24.55
CA ARG A 148 2.70 0.61 -24.75
C ARG A 148 3.99 0.26 -24.01
N ILE A 149 5.10 0.33 -24.73
CA ILE A 149 6.44 0.06 -24.24
C ILE A 149 7.28 1.30 -24.45
N ILE A 150 7.86 1.79 -23.35
CA ILE A 150 8.83 2.88 -23.36
C ILE A 150 10.20 2.26 -23.13
N GLU A 151 11.03 2.28 -24.15
CA GLU A 151 12.41 1.80 -24.12
C GLU A 151 13.35 3.00 -23.87
N PHE A 152 14.18 2.86 -22.84
CA PHE A 152 15.28 3.78 -22.54
C PHE A 152 16.61 3.18 -23.00
N SER A 153 17.50 3.99 -23.55
CA SER A 153 18.87 3.60 -23.90
C SER A 153 19.79 4.82 -23.90
N SER A 154 21.09 4.65 -23.68
CA SER A 154 22.05 5.74 -23.90
C SER A 154 22.18 6.08 -25.39
N LYS A 155 22.37 7.37 -25.71
CA LYS A 155 22.66 7.85 -27.08
C LYS A 155 23.96 7.29 -27.66
N ASN A 156 24.88 6.80 -26.83
CA ASN A 156 26.11 6.13 -27.25
C ASN A 156 26.03 4.61 -26.99
N PRO A 157 25.12 3.86 -27.66
CA PRO A 157 24.81 2.47 -27.34
C PRO A 157 25.92 1.47 -27.72
N ASN A 158 27.10 1.94 -28.11
CA ASN A 158 28.24 1.11 -28.48
C ASN A 158 29.41 1.29 -27.50
N ASP A 159 29.32 2.23 -26.55
CA ASP A 159 30.32 2.36 -25.48
C ASP A 159 30.04 1.28 -24.43
N VAL A 160 30.95 0.31 -24.35
CA VAL A 160 30.88 -0.82 -23.42
C VAL A 160 31.93 -0.71 -22.31
N SER A 161 32.44 0.50 -22.06
CA SER A 161 33.35 0.75 -20.96
C SER A 161 32.69 0.49 -19.60
N ASP A 162 33.48 0.07 -18.61
CA ASP A 162 33.00 -0.11 -17.22
C ASP A 162 32.33 1.14 -16.66
N THR A 163 32.80 2.32 -17.06
CA THR A 163 32.22 3.61 -16.69
C THR A 163 30.80 3.76 -17.24
N GLN A 164 30.60 3.46 -18.53
CA GLN A 164 29.29 3.52 -19.17
C GLN A 164 28.31 2.50 -18.57
N ILE A 165 28.76 1.28 -18.28
CA ILE A 165 27.92 0.25 -17.65
C ILE A 165 27.43 0.71 -16.26
N ARG A 166 28.32 1.29 -15.45
CA ARG A 166 27.96 1.85 -14.13
C ARG A 166 27.02 3.05 -14.26
N LEU A 167 27.20 3.86 -15.29
CA LEU A 167 26.36 5.02 -15.59
C LEU A 167 24.93 4.57 -15.95
N GLU A 168 24.80 3.59 -16.84
CA GLU A 168 23.52 3.00 -17.24
C GLU A 168 22.78 2.35 -16.06
N ASP A 169 23.48 1.57 -15.22
CA ASP A 169 22.90 1.00 -13.99
C ASP A 169 22.39 2.09 -13.04
N LYS A 170 23.10 3.22 -12.94
CA LYS A 170 22.66 4.36 -12.13
C LYS A 170 21.42 5.04 -12.74
N ILE A 171 21.34 5.13 -14.06
CA ILE A 171 20.19 5.71 -14.78
C ILE A 171 18.96 4.82 -14.64
N SER A 172 19.08 3.52 -14.88
CA SER A 172 17.95 2.58 -14.81
C SER A 172 17.31 2.58 -13.41
N LYS A 173 18.15 2.55 -12.37
CA LYS A 173 17.79 2.73 -10.96
C LYS A 173 17.07 4.04 -10.64
N GLU A 174 17.55 5.16 -11.18
CA GLU A 174 16.93 6.46 -10.97
C GLU A 174 15.55 6.55 -11.64
N ILE A 175 15.41 6.00 -12.84
CA ILE A 175 14.10 5.92 -13.53
C ILE A 175 13.15 5.05 -12.71
N PHE A 176 13.60 3.87 -12.25
CA PHE A 176 12.83 2.99 -11.37
C PHE A 176 12.31 3.74 -10.14
N ARG A 177 13.19 4.50 -9.47
CA ARG A 177 12.83 5.27 -8.28
C ARG A 177 11.76 6.30 -8.59
N ARG A 178 11.89 7.05 -9.68
CA ARG A 178 10.92 8.10 -10.06
C ARG A 178 9.52 7.53 -10.34
N TYR A 179 9.45 6.43 -11.08
CA TYR A 179 8.17 5.76 -11.38
C TYR A 179 7.49 5.18 -10.13
N ASN A 180 8.26 4.65 -9.17
CA ASN A 180 7.72 4.06 -7.95
C ASN A 180 7.42 5.07 -6.84
N THR A 181 8.20 6.15 -6.70
CA THR A 181 8.06 7.15 -5.62
C THR A 181 7.13 8.33 -5.97
N GLY A 182 7.00 8.65 -7.27
CA GLY A 182 6.22 9.78 -7.77
C GLY A 182 4.70 9.63 -7.65
N ILE A 183 4.20 8.39 -7.53
CA ILE A 183 2.77 8.11 -7.40
C ILE A 183 2.45 7.92 -5.92
N THR A 184 1.45 8.65 -5.41
CA THR A 184 0.94 8.41 -4.06
C THR A 184 -0.22 7.41 -4.16
N PRO A 185 -0.10 6.19 -3.62
CA PRO A 185 -1.19 5.21 -3.70
C PRO A 185 -2.43 5.71 -2.97
N LEU A 186 -3.62 5.22 -3.34
CA LEU A 186 -4.84 5.48 -2.59
C LEU A 186 -4.81 4.73 -1.26
N LYS A 187 -5.30 5.37 -0.21
CA LYS A 187 -5.60 4.67 1.05
C LYS A 187 -6.80 3.75 0.82
N LYS A 188 -6.88 2.63 1.55
CA LYS A 188 -8.04 1.72 1.49
C LYS A 188 -9.38 2.46 1.63
N VAL A 189 -9.43 3.43 2.55
CA VAL A 189 -10.58 4.33 2.76
C VAL A 189 -10.92 5.15 1.51
N GLU A 190 -9.93 5.69 0.81
CA GLU A 190 -10.13 6.49 -0.40
C GLU A 190 -10.71 5.62 -1.54
N VAL A 191 -10.21 4.38 -1.67
CA VAL A 191 -10.74 3.40 -2.64
C VAL A 191 -12.20 3.06 -2.35
N LYS A 192 -12.56 2.84 -1.07
CA LYS A 192 -13.94 2.57 -0.66
C LYS A 192 -14.87 3.74 -0.94
N ASN A 193 -14.45 4.96 -0.60
CA ASN A 193 -15.24 6.15 -0.87
C ASN A 193 -15.51 6.30 -2.37
N ALA A 194 -14.49 6.12 -3.21
CA ALA A 194 -14.64 6.19 -4.65
C ALA A 194 -15.65 5.17 -5.19
N ARG A 195 -15.60 3.89 -4.76
CA ARG A 195 -16.53 2.83 -5.20
C ARG A 195 -18.01 3.18 -5.01
N HIS A 196 -18.30 3.93 -3.96
CA HIS A 196 -19.63 4.26 -3.48
C HIS A 196 -20.02 5.70 -3.82
N GLU A 197 -19.22 6.41 -4.62
CA GLU A 197 -19.42 7.84 -4.85
C GLU A 197 -20.75 8.14 -5.56
N MET A 198 -21.19 7.24 -6.44
CA MET A 198 -22.41 7.39 -7.24
C MET A 198 -23.63 6.69 -6.64
N ASP A 199 -23.51 6.07 -5.46
CA ASP A 199 -24.66 5.38 -4.86
C ASP A 199 -25.57 6.37 -4.10
N ASN A 200 -26.88 6.19 -4.24
CA ASN A 200 -27.91 7.08 -3.66
C ASN A 200 -27.82 7.14 -2.13
N PHE A 201 -27.51 6.02 -1.48
CA PHE A 201 -27.46 5.93 -0.02
C PHE A 201 -26.23 6.63 0.56
N THR A 202 -25.07 6.59 -0.12
CA THR A 202 -23.87 7.35 0.20
C THR A 202 -24.11 8.84 0.02
N SER A 203 -24.79 9.24 -1.05
CA SER A 203 -25.18 10.64 -1.26
C SER A 203 -26.10 11.14 -0.14
N LEU A 204 -27.08 10.32 0.26
CA LEU A 204 -27.95 10.57 1.41
C LEU A 204 -27.16 10.75 2.72
N MET A 205 -26.25 9.82 3.02
CA MET A 205 -25.41 9.89 4.22
C MET A 205 -24.53 11.15 4.21
N LYS A 206 -23.94 11.53 3.06
CA LYS A 206 -23.14 12.75 2.94
C LYS A 206 -23.97 14.01 3.22
N ARG A 207 -25.20 14.07 2.69
CA ARG A 207 -26.14 15.17 2.94
C ARG A 207 -26.46 15.28 4.43
N SER A 208 -26.92 14.18 5.04
CA SER A 208 -27.27 14.13 6.46
C SER A 208 -26.09 14.47 7.40
N ILE A 209 -24.87 14.03 7.06
CA ILE A 209 -23.66 14.37 7.82
C ILE A 209 -23.32 15.87 7.69
N SER A 210 -23.58 16.47 6.53
CA SER A 210 -23.29 17.88 6.29
C SER A 210 -24.33 18.79 6.96
N GLU A 211 -25.60 18.38 6.96
CA GLU A 211 -26.68 19.08 7.68
C GLU A 211 -26.52 18.96 9.20
N ASN A 212 -26.06 17.80 9.69
CA ASN A 212 -25.81 17.50 11.10
C ASN A 212 -26.97 17.92 12.01
N GLU A 213 -28.20 17.62 11.59
CA GLU A 213 -29.40 17.97 12.37
C GLU A 213 -29.32 17.37 13.77
N HIS A 214 -29.75 18.14 14.78
CA HIS A 214 -29.69 17.74 16.19
C HIS A 214 -28.29 17.30 16.69
N ASN A 215 -27.20 17.69 16.00
CA ASN A 215 -25.81 17.36 16.34
C ASN A 215 -25.50 15.86 16.42
N TRP A 216 -26.25 15.01 15.70
CA TRP A 216 -26.04 13.55 15.76
C TRP A 216 -24.65 13.12 15.31
N VAL A 217 -24.01 13.88 14.40
CA VAL A 217 -22.65 13.58 13.90
C VAL A 217 -21.62 13.80 15.00
N ASP A 218 -21.80 14.82 15.83
CA ASP A 218 -20.91 15.09 16.96
C ASP A 218 -21.02 13.99 18.02
N ASP A 219 -22.26 13.56 18.30
CA ASP A 219 -22.55 12.45 19.20
C ASP A 219 -21.98 11.13 18.65
N PHE A 220 -22.17 10.85 17.37
CA PHE A 220 -21.60 9.70 16.68
C PHE A 220 -20.07 9.71 16.76
N ASN A 221 -19.45 10.85 16.46
CA ASN A 221 -18.00 10.98 16.48
C ASN A 221 -17.45 10.83 17.90
N ASP A 222 -18.15 11.31 18.92
CA ASP A 222 -17.78 11.16 20.32
C ASP A 222 -17.95 9.72 20.84
N LEU A 223 -18.93 8.98 20.33
CA LEU A 223 -19.16 7.57 20.69
C LEU A 223 -18.19 6.62 19.97
N PHE A 224 -17.96 6.82 18.67
CA PHE A 224 -17.34 5.81 17.81
C PHE A 224 -15.94 6.16 17.28
N LEU A 225 -15.53 7.44 17.30
CA LEU A 225 -14.20 7.86 16.82
C LEU A 225 -13.29 8.24 17.99
N LYS A 226 -12.27 7.41 18.26
CA LYS A 226 -11.22 7.69 19.26
C LYS A 226 -10.16 8.66 18.72
N ILE A 227 -10.61 9.81 18.21
CA ILE A 227 -9.77 10.79 17.51
C ILE A 227 -10.09 12.18 18.05
N LYS A 228 -9.04 12.99 18.26
CA LYS A 228 -9.19 14.39 18.70
C LYS A 228 -10.10 15.17 17.74
N PRO A 229 -10.90 16.14 18.23
CA PRO A 229 -11.80 16.93 17.39
C PRO A 229 -11.14 17.51 16.15
N GLU A 230 -9.91 18.03 16.27
CA GLU A 230 -9.13 18.59 15.15
C GLU A 230 -8.83 17.62 14.00
N ASN A 231 -8.94 16.31 14.25
CA ASN A 231 -8.62 15.25 13.30
C ASN A 231 -9.86 14.52 12.79
N ARG A 232 -11.07 14.96 13.18
CA ARG A 232 -12.34 14.42 12.67
C ARG A 232 -12.56 14.92 11.24
N SER A 233 -13.10 14.06 10.39
CA SER A 233 -13.46 14.40 9.01
C SER A 233 -14.69 13.61 8.59
N GLN A 234 -15.47 14.16 7.66
CA GLN A 234 -16.65 13.48 7.11
C GLN A 234 -16.30 12.10 6.58
N ASP A 235 -15.15 11.93 5.91
CA ASP A 235 -14.68 10.62 5.45
C ASP A 235 -14.55 9.59 6.58
N LYS A 236 -14.01 9.99 7.73
CA LYS A 236 -13.81 9.06 8.86
C LYS A 236 -15.16 8.66 9.48
N THR A 237 -16.08 9.61 9.58
CA THR A 237 -17.46 9.38 10.02
C THR A 237 -18.16 8.40 9.07
N MET A 238 -18.12 8.68 7.75
CA MET A 238 -18.70 7.82 6.71
C MET A 238 -18.18 6.39 6.77
N ASN A 239 -16.87 6.19 6.85
CA ASN A 239 -16.31 4.85 6.91
C ASN A 239 -16.74 4.09 8.18
N LYS A 240 -16.76 4.78 9.32
CA LYS A 240 -17.20 4.16 10.57
C LYS A 240 -18.68 3.81 10.55
N LEU A 241 -19.51 4.66 9.91
CA LEU A 241 -20.93 4.41 9.74
C LEU A 241 -21.17 3.18 8.85
N ARG A 242 -20.47 3.06 7.70
CA ARG A 242 -20.51 1.86 6.85
C ARG A 242 -20.15 0.58 7.61
N ASP A 243 -19.08 0.62 8.41
CA ASP A 243 -18.68 -0.52 9.24
C ASP A 243 -19.75 -0.94 10.26
N LEU A 244 -20.47 0.03 10.83
CA LEU A 244 -21.55 -0.23 11.79
C LEU A 244 -22.83 -0.75 11.12
N ILE A 245 -23.15 -0.28 9.92
CA ILE A 245 -24.31 -0.75 9.15
C ILE A 245 -24.19 -2.25 8.87
N VAL A 246 -23.02 -2.71 8.44
CA VAL A 246 -22.83 -4.10 8.02
C VAL A 246 -22.63 -5.09 9.17
N ILE A 247 -22.28 -4.61 10.37
CA ILE A 247 -21.87 -5.49 11.48
C ILE A 247 -22.98 -6.45 11.93
N ALA A 248 -24.24 -6.07 11.78
CA ALA A 248 -25.41 -6.90 12.12
C ALA A 248 -25.73 -7.95 11.05
N TYR A 249 -25.17 -7.84 9.85
CA TYR A 249 -25.37 -8.79 8.76
C TYR A 249 -24.43 -9.99 8.83
N PHE A 250 -23.51 -10.02 9.81
CA PHE A 250 -22.45 -11.01 9.91
C PHE A 250 -22.44 -11.78 11.25
N PRO A 251 -22.11 -13.09 11.24
CA PRO A 251 -21.76 -13.81 12.45
C PRO A 251 -20.50 -13.21 13.09
N ILE A 252 -20.59 -12.82 14.37
CA ILE A 252 -19.49 -12.13 15.05
C ILE A 252 -18.20 -12.96 15.14
N ASN A 253 -18.30 -14.30 15.16
CA ASN A 253 -17.11 -15.16 15.16
C ASN A 253 -16.27 -14.98 13.88
N ILE A 254 -16.90 -14.78 12.72
CA ILE A 254 -16.19 -14.52 11.47
C ILE A 254 -15.69 -13.06 11.45
N TYR A 255 -16.48 -12.11 11.97
CA TYR A 255 -16.06 -10.70 12.09
C TYR A 255 -14.80 -10.60 12.95
N ALA A 256 -14.74 -11.38 14.03
CA ALA A 256 -13.64 -11.44 14.94
C ALA A 256 -12.39 -12.15 14.36
N SER A 257 -12.56 -13.21 13.55
CA SER A 257 -11.45 -14.05 13.09
C SER A 257 -10.76 -13.59 11.81
N THR A 258 -11.44 -12.80 10.96
CA THR A 258 -10.93 -12.49 9.61
C THR A 258 -9.86 -11.39 9.66
N SER A 259 -8.68 -11.62 9.07
CA SER A 259 -7.63 -10.60 8.90
C SER A 259 -7.99 -9.51 7.87
N GLU A 260 -9.04 -9.74 7.08
CA GLU A 260 -9.51 -8.92 5.95
C GLU A 260 -10.90 -8.29 6.23
N ARG A 261 -11.19 -7.93 7.48
CA ARG A 261 -12.49 -7.33 7.91
C ARG A 261 -12.96 -6.20 6.98
N SER A 262 -12.03 -5.38 6.51
CA SER A 262 -12.31 -4.26 5.62
C SER A 262 -12.94 -4.70 4.29
N ASP A 263 -12.47 -5.78 3.70
CA ASP A 263 -12.84 -6.17 2.33
C ASP A 263 -14.15 -6.98 2.34
N VAL A 264 -14.41 -7.70 3.43
CA VAL A 264 -15.71 -8.34 3.71
C VAL A 264 -16.80 -7.30 4.02
N ASN A 265 -16.50 -6.33 4.89
CA ASN A 265 -17.44 -5.24 5.19
C ASN A 265 -17.85 -4.49 3.92
N GLU A 266 -16.91 -4.31 2.99
CA GLU A 266 -17.16 -3.67 1.70
C GLU A 266 -18.15 -4.45 0.84
N HIS A 267 -17.95 -5.76 0.72
CA HIS A 267 -18.85 -6.62 -0.04
C HIS A 267 -20.27 -6.63 0.56
N LEU A 268 -20.38 -6.71 1.88
CA LEU A 268 -21.68 -6.68 2.58
C LEU A 268 -22.37 -5.33 2.47
N PHE A 269 -21.62 -4.23 2.51
CA PHE A 269 -22.19 -2.90 2.32
C PHE A 269 -22.75 -2.76 0.91
N LYS A 270 -22.03 -3.30 -0.08
CA LYS A 270 -22.52 -3.39 -1.45
C LYS A 270 -23.80 -4.25 -1.55
N GLU A 271 -23.83 -5.44 -0.95
CA GLU A 271 -25.05 -6.27 -0.91
C GLU A 271 -26.22 -5.57 -0.21
N PHE A 272 -25.96 -4.86 0.89
CA PHE A 272 -26.96 -4.05 1.60
C PHE A 272 -27.59 -3.01 0.67
N ILE A 273 -26.77 -2.31 -0.12
CA ILE A 273 -27.25 -1.35 -1.13
C ILE A 273 -27.99 -2.07 -2.27
N GLU A 274 -27.42 -3.15 -2.82
CA GLU A 274 -27.96 -3.85 -3.98
C GLU A 274 -29.27 -4.59 -3.69
N SER A 275 -29.47 -5.06 -2.45
CA SER A 275 -30.70 -5.73 -2.01
C SER A 275 -31.94 -4.84 -2.02
N ASP A 276 -31.76 -3.52 -2.11
CA ASP A 276 -32.83 -2.51 -2.12
C ASP A 276 -33.09 -1.89 -3.51
N ASN A 277 -32.36 -2.30 -4.56
CA ASN A 277 -32.50 -1.75 -5.91
C ASN A 277 -33.80 -2.20 -6.58
N SER A 278 -34.93 -1.61 -6.18
CA SER A 278 -36.05 -1.38 -7.10
C SER A 278 -35.76 -0.11 -7.88
N GLU A 279 -35.78 -0.20 -9.20
CA GLU A 279 -35.52 0.91 -10.10
C GLU A 279 -36.51 2.07 -9.82
N ASN A 280 -35.96 3.19 -9.33
CA ASN A 280 -36.40 4.60 -9.46
C ASN A 280 -36.61 5.35 -8.13
N SER A 281 -35.87 6.48 -8.02
CA SER A 281 -35.89 7.52 -6.96
C SER A 281 -35.33 7.11 -5.59
N LEU A 282 -34.78 8.10 -4.86
CA LEU A 282 -34.41 7.95 -3.45
C LEU A 282 -35.66 7.47 -2.69
N ASN A 283 -35.70 6.18 -2.36
CA ASN A 283 -36.86 5.57 -1.73
C ASN A 283 -36.93 6.02 -0.26
N ASP A 284 -38.12 6.41 0.21
CA ASP A 284 -38.42 6.73 1.62
C ASP A 284 -37.85 5.69 2.61
N LEU A 285 -37.72 4.44 2.15
CA LEU A 285 -37.11 3.32 2.87
C LEU A 285 -35.62 3.53 3.22
N GLN A 286 -34.83 4.13 2.33
CA GLN A 286 -33.41 4.41 2.57
C GLN A 286 -33.24 5.53 3.60
N GLU A 287 -34.10 6.55 3.53
CA GLU A 287 -34.18 7.63 4.52
C GLU A 287 -34.61 7.08 5.89
N GLU A 288 -35.64 6.23 5.93
CA GLU A 288 -36.08 5.55 7.16
C GLU A 288 -34.96 4.71 7.79
N LYS A 289 -34.21 3.96 6.97
CA LYS A 289 -33.06 3.16 7.45
C LYS A 289 -31.98 4.06 8.05
N LEU A 290 -31.62 5.18 7.40
CA LEU A 290 -30.63 6.12 7.95
C LEU A 290 -31.14 6.75 9.25
N GLN A 291 -32.41 7.15 9.30
CA GLN A 291 -33.01 7.74 10.49
C GLN A 291 -32.99 6.78 11.68
N LYS A 292 -33.33 5.49 11.47
CA LYS A 292 -33.23 4.46 12.52
C LYS A 292 -31.80 4.32 13.07
N LEU A 293 -30.76 4.57 12.27
CA LEU A 293 -29.37 4.56 12.75
C LEU A 293 -29.08 5.82 13.59
N ILE A 294 -29.55 6.98 13.14
CA ILE A 294 -29.39 8.27 13.83
C ILE A 294 -30.10 8.26 15.19
N ASP A 295 -31.31 7.69 15.26
CA ASP A 295 -32.11 7.62 16.49
C ASP A 295 -31.42 6.84 17.63
N LYS A 296 -30.50 5.93 17.30
CA LYS A 296 -29.69 5.20 18.30
C LYS A 296 -28.68 6.09 19.02
N MET A 297 -28.32 7.26 18.47
CA MET A 297 -27.22 8.09 19.00
C MET A 297 -27.54 8.67 20.38
N SER A 298 -28.73 9.25 20.55
CA SER A 298 -29.13 9.90 21.82
C SER A 298 -29.15 8.90 23.00
N PRO A 299 -29.77 7.71 22.90
CA PRO A 299 -29.71 6.71 23.96
C PRO A 299 -28.28 6.22 24.28
N LEU A 300 -27.43 6.03 23.25
CA LEU A 300 -26.04 5.62 23.46
C LEU A 300 -25.22 6.69 24.17
N LYS A 301 -25.50 7.98 23.91
CA LYS A 301 -24.88 9.10 24.62
C LYS A 301 -25.28 9.14 26.10
N GLN A 302 -26.58 8.99 26.38
CA GLN A 302 -27.06 8.90 27.78
C GLN A 302 -26.39 7.73 28.52
N LEU A 303 -26.24 6.58 27.84
CA LEU A 303 -25.53 5.45 28.41
C LEU A 303 -24.05 5.78 28.68
N LYS A 304 -23.37 6.45 27.75
CA LYS A 304 -21.98 6.90 27.93
C LYS A 304 -21.80 7.78 29.16
N GLU A 305 -22.70 8.73 29.38
CA GLU A 305 -22.69 9.61 30.55
C GLU A 305 -22.85 8.82 31.86
N LYS A 306 -23.75 7.82 31.88
CA LYS A 306 -23.95 6.95 33.06
C LYS A 306 -22.78 6.00 33.33
N ILE A 307 -22.15 5.48 32.28
CA ILE A 307 -20.99 4.58 32.42
C ILE A 307 -19.75 5.36 32.83
N GLY A 308 -19.55 6.57 32.29
CA GLY A 308 -18.38 7.41 32.53
C GLY A 308 -17.11 6.91 31.83
N VAL A 309 -17.23 6.01 30.85
CA VAL A 309 -16.10 5.39 30.15
C VAL A 309 -16.13 5.72 28.66
N ASN A 310 -15.04 6.30 28.16
CA ASN A 310 -14.91 6.65 26.75
C ASN A 310 -14.22 5.54 25.94
N GLU A 311 -14.91 4.41 25.73
CA GLU A 311 -14.39 3.30 24.93
C GLU A 311 -15.39 2.84 23.84
N TRP A 312 -15.07 3.17 22.59
CA TRP A 312 -15.93 2.99 21.42
C TRP A 312 -16.41 1.54 21.18
N LEU A 313 -15.66 0.55 21.65
CA LEU A 313 -15.99 -0.88 21.51
C LEU A 313 -17.27 -1.26 22.27
N ILE A 314 -17.55 -0.59 23.40
CA ILE A 314 -18.78 -0.78 24.17
C ILE A 314 -19.97 -0.42 23.29
N TYR A 315 -19.94 0.80 22.76
CA TYR A 315 -21.02 1.35 21.95
C TYR A 315 -21.18 0.59 20.63
N GLN A 316 -20.10 0.07 20.04
CA GLN A 316 -20.18 -0.81 18.87
C GLN A 316 -20.96 -2.10 19.16
N CYS A 317 -20.68 -2.78 20.29
CA CYS A 317 -21.38 -4.02 20.63
C CYS A 317 -22.87 -3.78 20.90
N ILE A 318 -23.20 -2.65 21.52
CA ILE A 318 -24.59 -2.29 21.82
C ILE A 318 -25.32 -1.89 20.54
N PHE A 319 -24.67 -1.11 19.67
CA PHE A 319 -25.22 -0.75 18.37
C PHE A 319 -25.55 -2.00 17.53
N TRP A 320 -24.65 -2.98 17.51
CA TRP A 320 -24.91 -4.28 16.89
C TRP A 320 -26.14 -4.95 17.50
N ALA A 321 -26.21 -5.05 18.84
CA ALA A 321 -27.33 -5.72 19.51
C ALA A 321 -28.68 -5.03 19.22
N LEU A 322 -28.72 -3.69 19.24
CA LEU A 322 -29.91 -2.92 18.86
C LEU A 322 -30.33 -3.16 17.41
N THR A 323 -29.37 -3.27 16.50
CA THR A 323 -29.65 -3.54 15.09
C THR A 323 -30.18 -4.96 14.88
N VAL A 324 -29.67 -5.95 15.63
CA VAL A 324 -30.21 -7.33 15.61
C VAL A 324 -31.66 -7.35 16.09
N VAL A 325 -31.96 -6.63 17.17
CA VAL A 325 -33.32 -6.53 17.73
C VAL A 325 -34.30 -5.92 16.72
N GLU A 326 -33.89 -4.88 16.00
CA GLU A 326 -34.68 -4.27 14.93
C GLU A 326 -34.91 -5.23 13.76
N ASN A 327 -33.90 -6.01 13.37
CA ASN A 327 -34.02 -7.01 12.31
C ASN A 327 -35.02 -8.14 12.66
N GLU A 328 -35.22 -8.40 13.95
CA GLU A 328 -36.22 -9.35 14.46
C GLU A 328 -37.60 -8.69 14.67
N GLY A 329 -37.78 -7.44 14.24
CA GLY A 329 -39.06 -6.74 14.21
C GLY A 329 -39.42 -5.95 15.47
N ILE A 330 -38.47 -5.75 16.40
CA ILE A 330 -38.71 -4.93 17.61
C ILE A 330 -38.04 -3.57 17.46
N GLU A 331 -38.80 -2.48 17.58
CA GLU A 331 -38.25 -1.12 17.51
C GLU A 331 -37.30 -0.85 18.69
N SER A 332 -36.08 -0.41 18.39
CA SER A 332 -35.05 -0.12 19.40
C SER A 332 -35.48 0.91 20.44
N GLN A 333 -36.25 1.92 20.03
CA GLN A 333 -36.79 2.96 20.92
C GLN A 333 -37.73 2.39 21.99
N SER A 334 -38.44 1.29 21.71
CA SER A 334 -39.37 0.66 22.66
C SER A 334 -38.66 -0.03 23.82
N ILE A 335 -37.40 -0.43 23.64
CA ILE A 335 -36.60 -1.16 24.64
C ILE A 335 -35.72 -0.22 25.47
N LEU A 336 -35.25 0.87 24.87
CA LEU A 336 -34.30 1.83 25.47
C LEU A 336 -34.93 2.75 26.53
N THR A 337 -35.70 2.17 27.45
CA THR A 337 -36.23 2.86 28.63
C THR A 337 -35.11 3.24 29.60
N THR A 338 -35.34 4.26 30.44
CA THR A 338 -34.36 4.70 31.46
C THR A 338 -33.90 3.54 32.36
N SER A 339 -34.81 2.64 32.74
CA SER A 339 -34.51 1.44 33.54
C SER A 339 -33.60 0.46 32.81
N PHE A 340 -33.85 0.22 31.51
CA PHE A 340 -33.02 -0.66 30.69
C PHE A 340 -31.60 -0.11 30.57
N ILE A 341 -31.45 1.19 30.33
CA ILE A 341 -30.15 1.87 30.25
C ILE A 341 -29.39 1.75 31.58
N ASP A 342 -30.07 1.89 32.72
CA ASP A 342 -29.45 1.76 34.05
C ASP A 342 -28.94 0.34 34.32
N GLU A 343 -29.71 -0.67 33.93
CA GLU A 343 -29.29 -2.07 34.07
C GLU A 343 -28.14 -2.43 33.12
N LEU A 344 -28.20 -1.97 31.87
CA LEU A 344 -27.13 -2.16 30.89
C LEU A 344 -25.83 -1.49 31.37
N ALA A 345 -25.91 -0.28 31.94
CA ALA A 345 -24.76 0.41 32.50
C ALA A 345 -24.11 -0.39 33.65
N LYS A 346 -24.90 -1.03 34.51
CA LYS A 346 -24.40 -1.89 35.59
C LYS A 346 -23.70 -3.15 35.05
N GLU A 347 -24.28 -3.79 34.04
CA GLU A 347 -23.70 -4.97 33.39
C GLU A 347 -22.35 -4.65 32.75
N ILE A 348 -22.25 -3.51 32.06
CA ILE A 348 -21.01 -3.06 31.42
C ILE A 348 -19.95 -2.70 32.46
N LYS A 349 -20.31 -2.00 33.54
CA LYS A 349 -19.37 -1.67 34.64
C LYS A 349 -18.80 -2.94 35.29
N SER A 350 -19.62 -3.98 35.45
CA SER A 350 -19.18 -5.27 36.01
C SER A 350 -18.19 -6.01 35.10
N ASN A 351 -18.25 -5.77 33.79
CA ASN A 351 -17.41 -6.41 32.77
C ASN A 351 -16.40 -5.45 32.12
N ILE A 352 -16.10 -4.32 32.75
CA ILE A 352 -15.43 -3.19 32.10
C ILE A 352 -14.02 -3.52 31.57
N ASN A 353 -13.31 -4.43 32.26
CA ASN A 353 -11.96 -4.88 31.89
C ASN A 353 -11.93 -5.55 30.50
N LEU A 354 -13.02 -6.19 30.06
CA LEU A 354 -13.12 -6.79 28.73
C LEU A 354 -13.06 -5.73 27.62
N PHE A 355 -13.59 -4.53 27.89
CA PHE A 355 -13.67 -3.44 26.91
C PHE A 355 -12.43 -2.53 26.94
N ILE A 356 -11.85 -2.28 28.11
CA ILE A 356 -10.73 -1.35 28.29
C ILE A 356 -9.35 -1.99 28.06
N SER A 357 -9.21 -3.32 28.23
CA SER A 357 -7.95 -4.05 28.11
C SER A 357 -7.18 -3.79 26.79
N ALA A 358 -5.85 -3.91 26.84
CA ALA A 358 -4.94 -3.64 25.71
C ALA A 358 -5.10 -4.60 24.52
N ASP A 359 -5.81 -5.72 24.73
CA ASP A 359 -6.02 -6.82 23.77
C ASP A 359 -7.19 -6.55 22.80
N LYS A 360 -7.31 -5.30 22.32
CA LYS A 360 -8.46 -4.84 21.52
C LYS A 360 -8.63 -5.53 20.17
N GLY A 361 -7.55 -6.10 19.62
CA GLY A 361 -7.52 -6.69 18.29
C GLY A 361 -7.70 -8.21 18.22
N PHE A 362 -7.70 -8.94 19.33
CA PHE A 362 -7.75 -10.41 19.31
C PHE A 362 -9.18 -10.92 19.05
N SER A 363 -9.28 -11.97 18.24
CA SER A 363 -10.56 -12.59 17.84
C SER A 363 -11.33 -13.14 19.05
N SER A 364 -10.64 -13.78 20.00
CA SER A 364 -11.25 -14.35 21.21
C SER A 364 -11.89 -13.26 22.07
N THR A 365 -11.14 -12.20 22.39
CA THR A 365 -11.62 -11.06 23.17
C THR A 365 -12.74 -10.30 22.47
N THR A 366 -12.66 -10.15 21.14
CA THR A 366 -13.73 -9.54 20.34
C THR A 366 -15.01 -10.35 20.47
N THR A 367 -14.95 -11.67 20.28
CA THR A 367 -16.13 -12.54 20.38
C THR A 367 -16.77 -12.47 21.78
N GLU A 368 -15.94 -12.42 22.83
CA GLU A 368 -16.43 -12.39 24.21
C GLU A 368 -17.18 -11.10 24.55
N ARG A 369 -16.73 -9.94 24.05
CA ARG A 369 -17.44 -8.66 24.23
C ARG A 369 -18.86 -8.71 23.69
N PHE A 370 -19.04 -9.25 22.49
CA PHE A 370 -20.36 -9.35 21.86
C PHE A 370 -21.24 -10.37 22.58
N LYS A 371 -20.68 -11.47 23.12
CA LYS A 371 -21.46 -12.44 23.91
C LYS A 371 -22.01 -11.86 25.21
N VAL A 372 -21.26 -11.01 25.91
CA VAL A 372 -21.73 -10.36 27.14
C VAL A 372 -22.97 -9.51 26.84
N ILE A 373 -22.88 -8.67 25.80
CA ILE A 373 -24.02 -7.84 25.39
C ILE A 373 -25.18 -8.68 24.86
N ALA A 374 -24.89 -9.71 24.06
CA ALA A 374 -25.91 -10.62 23.54
C ALA A 374 -26.68 -11.34 24.65
N SER A 375 -26.00 -11.80 25.71
CA SER A 375 -26.63 -12.46 26.86
C SER A 375 -27.59 -11.52 27.59
N PHE A 376 -27.18 -10.25 27.80
CA PHE A 376 -28.02 -9.23 28.40
C PHE A 376 -29.27 -8.94 27.56
N PHE A 377 -29.11 -8.73 26.26
CA PHE A 377 -30.22 -8.45 25.36
C PHE A 377 -31.17 -9.65 25.21
N ASN A 378 -30.65 -10.87 25.14
CA ASN A 378 -31.45 -12.11 25.12
C ASN A 378 -32.36 -12.19 26.36
N LEU A 379 -31.81 -11.98 27.55
CA LEU A 379 -32.56 -11.99 28.81
C LEU A 379 -33.71 -10.97 28.84
N LYS A 380 -33.55 -9.83 28.17
CA LYS A 380 -34.53 -8.73 28.20
C LYS A 380 -35.55 -8.74 27.07
N THR A 381 -35.17 -9.25 25.90
CA THR A 381 -36.00 -9.23 24.69
C THR A 381 -36.56 -10.59 24.31
N GLY A 382 -35.99 -11.68 24.84
CA GLY A 382 -36.32 -13.05 24.44
C GLY A 382 -35.75 -13.46 23.07
N ILE A 383 -34.99 -12.58 22.39
CA ILE A 383 -34.39 -12.86 21.08
C ILE A 383 -33.18 -13.78 21.22
N ASN A 384 -33.10 -14.77 20.35
CA ASN A 384 -31.98 -15.71 20.32
C ASN A 384 -30.81 -15.16 19.48
N PHE A 385 -29.80 -14.61 20.15
CA PHE A 385 -28.59 -14.11 19.49
C PHE A 385 -27.62 -15.19 18.99
N SER A 386 -27.89 -16.49 19.22
CA SER A 386 -26.93 -17.55 18.88
C SER A 386 -26.64 -17.66 17.38
N ASP A 387 -27.61 -17.36 16.50
CA ASP A 387 -27.44 -17.33 15.04
C ASP A 387 -26.62 -16.11 14.55
N TYR A 388 -26.62 -15.03 15.31
CA TYR A 388 -25.80 -13.84 15.07
C TYR A 388 -24.39 -13.96 15.66
N LEU A 389 -24.18 -14.90 16.58
CA LEU A 389 -22.88 -15.22 17.18
C LEU A 389 -22.18 -16.41 16.50
N ARG A 390 -22.95 -17.39 16.02
CA ARG A 390 -22.47 -18.65 15.42
C ARG A 390 -23.02 -18.81 14.00
N ASN A 391 -22.23 -19.46 13.17
CA ASN A 391 -22.45 -19.59 11.74
C ASN A 391 -23.71 -20.40 11.41
N SER A 392 -24.83 -19.75 11.05
CA SER A 392 -26.02 -20.44 10.51
C SER A 392 -26.70 -19.73 9.32
N ARG A 393 -26.07 -18.74 8.68
CA ARG A 393 -26.60 -18.26 7.39
C ARG A 393 -26.16 -19.15 6.24
N LYS A 394 -27.13 -19.82 5.61
CA LYS A 394 -26.99 -20.35 4.25
C LYS A 394 -26.57 -19.19 3.35
N LYS A 395 -25.45 -19.37 2.64
CA LYS A 395 -25.10 -18.53 1.48
C LYS A 395 -26.29 -18.55 0.54
N ASN A 396 -27.03 -17.45 0.45
CA ASN A 396 -27.85 -17.23 -0.72
C ASN A 396 -26.89 -17.03 -1.88
N THR A 397 -26.93 -17.98 -2.81
CA THR A 397 -26.37 -17.82 -4.14
C THR A 397 -27.17 -16.71 -4.82
N HIS A 398 -26.65 -15.49 -4.78
CA HIS A 398 -27.19 -14.42 -5.61
C HIS A 398 -27.01 -14.82 -7.07
N GLU A 399 -28.14 -14.80 -7.79
CA GLU A 399 -28.23 -14.96 -9.23
C GLU A 399 -27.36 -13.90 -9.91
N ASP A 400 -26.62 -14.34 -10.92
CA ASP A 400 -25.82 -13.50 -11.78
C ASP A 400 -26.77 -12.51 -12.49
N SER A 401 -26.71 -11.23 -12.13
CA SER A 401 -27.25 -10.18 -12.99
C SER A 401 -26.39 -10.10 -14.24
N ASP A 402 -27.03 -10.25 -15.40
CA ASP A 402 -26.42 -10.10 -16.72
C ASP A 402 -25.89 -8.66 -16.88
N PHE A 403 -24.66 -8.41 -16.43
CA PHE A 403 -23.92 -7.24 -16.83
C PHE A 403 -23.60 -7.36 -18.31
N LYS A 404 -24.07 -6.38 -19.10
CA LYS A 404 -23.77 -6.32 -20.54
C LYS A 404 -22.25 -6.31 -20.74
N GLU A 405 -21.76 -7.36 -21.37
CA GLU A 405 -20.36 -7.55 -21.73
C GLU A 405 -19.95 -6.56 -22.81
N GLN A 406 -19.55 -5.34 -22.42
CA GLN A 406 -18.99 -4.35 -23.33
C GLN A 406 -17.51 -4.12 -23.05
N ARG A 407 -16.71 -4.38 -24.08
CA ARG A 407 -15.29 -4.01 -24.11
C ARG A 407 -15.19 -2.55 -24.54
N LEU A 408 -14.34 -1.77 -23.89
CA LEU A 408 -14.10 -0.38 -24.27
C LEU A 408 -13.52 -0.29 -25.68
N ALA A 409 -14.04 0.64 -26.47
CA ALA A 409 -13.42 1.09 -27.71
C ALA A 409 -12.10 1.75 -27.34
N ARG A 410 -11.01 1.01 -27.55
CA ARG A 410 -9.71 1.39 -27.05
C ARG A 410 -9.20 2.63 -27.78
N GLN A 411 -8.94 3.69 -27.02
CA GLN A 411 -8.39 4.94 -27.54
C GLN A 411 -6.86 4.93 -27.36
N GLU A 412 -6.14 5.33 -28.40
CA GLU A 412 -4.69 5.45 -28.33
C GLU A 412 -4.30 6.68 -27.51
N ALA A 413 -3.17 6.59 -26.82
CA ALA A 413 -2.64 7.73 -26.09
C ALA A 413 -2.17 8.82 -27.06
N GLU A 414 -2.75 10.01 -26.94
CA GLU A 414 -2.30 11.21 -27.62
C GLU A 414 -1.14 11.85 -26.83
N THR A 415 -0.22 12.49 -27.54
CA THR A 415 0.79 13.37 -26.95
C THR A 415 0.33 14.82 -27.05
N THR A 416 0.43 15.58 -25.96
CA THR A 416 0.08 17.00 -25.90
C THR A 416 1.10 17.72 -25.01
N THR A 417 1.57 18.89 -25.43
CA THR A 417 2.50 19.69 -24.62
C THR A 417 1.82 20.22 -23.36
N VAL A 418 2.59 20.62 -22.35
CA VAL A 418 2.04 21.25 -21.15
C VAL A 418 1.30 22.55 -21.50
N GLU A 419 1.86 23.34 -22.41
CA GLU A 419 1.24 24.57 -22.92
C GLU A 419 -0.12 24.30 -23.58
N ASP A 420 -0.17 23.38 -24.56
CA ASP A 420 -1.41 23.04 -25.26
C ASP A 420 -2.47 22.47 -24.33
N LEU A 421 -2.06 21.67 -23.34
CA LEU A 421 -2.98 21.14 -22.35
C LEU A 421 -3.59 22.27 -21.51
N ILE A 422 -2.77 23.23 -21.07
CA ILE A 422 -3.27 24.38 -20.30
C ILE A 422 -4.25 25.20 -21.14
N LEU A 423 -3.95 25.46 -22.41
CA LEU A 423 -4.88 26.13 -23.33
C LEU A 423 -6.20 25.36 -23.50
N LYS A 424 -6.14 24.02 -23.62
CA LYS A 424 -7.34 23.17 -23.66
C LYS A 424 -8.15 23.28 -22.36
N MET A 425 -7.49 23.34 -21.20
CA MET A 425 -8.13 23.48 -19.89
C MET A 425 -8.78 24.86 -19.66
N VAL A 426 -8.26 25.91 -20.30
CA VAL A 426 -8.88 27.24 -20.26
C VAL A 426 -10.19 27.25 -21.07
N ASN A 427 -10.17 26.61 -22.24
CA ASN A 427 -11.28 26.64 -23.21
C ASN A 427 -12.39 25.62 -22.92
N ASN A 428 -12.03 24.46 -22.37
CA ASN A 428 -12.93 23.37 -22.02
C ASN A 428 -13.07 23.24 -20.50
N GLU A 429 -14.17 22.62 -20.05
CA GLU A 429 -14.41 22.40 -18.63
C GLU A 429 -13.74 21.12 -18.16
N TYR A 430 -12.48 21.22 -17.71
CA TYR A 430 -11.75 20.11 -17.11
C TYR A 430 -12.09 20.02 -15.62
N GLN A 431 -12.74 18.94 -15.23
CA GLN A 431 -12.91 18.65 -13.82
C GLN A 431 -11.65 17.97 -13.29
N LEU A 432 -10.68 18.77 -12.82
CA LEU A 432 -9.43 18.28 -12.23
C LEU A 432 -9.63 17.46 -10.96
N ARG A 433 -10.72 17.72 -10.24
CA ARG A 433 -11.06 17.11 -8.94
C ARG A 433 -12.48 16.54 -9.01
N PRO A 434 -12.70 15.44 -9.75
CA PRO A 434 -14.01 14.81 -9.75
C PRO A 434 -14.33 14.25 -8.35
N PRO A 435 -15.61 14.00 -8.02
CA PRO A 435 -16.03 13.70 -6.65
C PRO A 435 -15.37 12.46 -6.03
N TYR A 436 -15.03 11.47 -6.86
CA TYR A 436 -14.36 10.23 -6.46
C TYR A 436 -12.85 10.38 -6.25
N GLN A 437 -12.25 11.49 -6.69
CA GLN A 437 -10.83 11.77 -6.45
C GLN A 437 -10.58 12.48 -5.13
N ARG A 438 -9.42 12.18 -4.54
CA ARG A 438 -8.98 12.85 -3.30
C ARG A 438 -8.52 14.27 -3.56
N GLN A 439 -8.54 15.07 -2.49
CA GLN A 439 -7.96 16.40 -2.48
C GLN A 439 -6.46 16.40 -2.79
N GLU A 440 -5.90 17.58 -3.04
CA GLU A 440 -4.45 17.74 -3.21
C GLU A 440 -3.71 17.36 -1.91
N VAL A 441 -2.94 16.27 -1.98
CA VAL A 441 -2.19 15.68 -0.85
C VAL A 441 -0.71 15.46 -1.15
N ILE A 442 -0.27 15.68 -2.39
CA ILE A 442 1.14 15.51 -2.77
C ILE A 442 2.02 16.51 -2.01
N ASN A 443 3.07 16.01 -1.35
CA ASN A 443 4.02 16.83 -0.61
C ASN A 443 5.02 17.53 -1.54
N ASN A 444 5.71 18.56 -1.04
CA ASN A 444 6.63 19.35 -1.87
C ASN A 444 7.79 18.52 -2.44
N LYS A 445 8.30 17.52 -1.70
CA LYS A 445 9.39 16.65 -2.16
C LYS A 445 8.98 15.84 -3.39
N LYS A 446 7.81 15.19 -3.36
CA LYS A 446 7.26 14.41 -4.47
C LYS A 446 6.87 15.30 -5.66
N ALA A 447 6.23 16.43 -5.39
CA ALA A 447 5.89 17.39 -6.43
C ALA A 447 7.15 17.93 -7.14
N SER A 448 8.20 18.26 -6.38
CA SER A 448 9.51 18.67 -6.95
C SER A 448 10.16 17.56 -7.77
N GLY A 449 9.99 16.29 -7.39
CA GLY A 449 10.46 15.15 -8.18
C GLY A 449 9.75 15.00 -9.54
N ILE A 450 8.47 15.37 -9.63
CA ILE A 450 7.73 15.44 -10.90
C ILE A 450 8.33 16.55 -11.78
N ILE A 451 8.50 17.75 -11.24
CA ILE A 451 9.10 18.88 -11.98
C ILE A 451 10.54 18.57 -12.42
N GLU A 452 11.36 17.99 -11.55
CA GLU A 452 12.71 17.58 -11.93
C GLU A 452 12.70 16.51 -13.04
N SER A 453 11.71 15.61 -13.06
CA SER A 453 11.56 14.62 -14.15
C SER A 453 11.25 15.29 -15.48
N ILE A 454 10.38 16.32 -15.46
CA ILE A 454 10.07 17.14 -16.65
C ILE A 454 11.33 17.84 -17.17
N LEU A 455 12.10 18.48 -16.29
CA LEU A 455 13.34 19.19 -16.65
C LEU A 455 14.42 18.26 -17.21
N LEU A 456 14.41 16.99 -16.79
CA LEU A 456 15.29 15.92 -17.29
C LEU A 456 14.74 15.22 -18.54
N GLY A 457 13.54 15.57 -19.02
CA GLY A 457 12.92 14.92 -20.18
C GLY A 457 12.49 13.47 -19.92
N ILE A 458 12.29 13.07 -18.66
CA ILE A 458 11.81 11.73 -18.29
C ILE A 458 10.28 11.72 -18.42
N PRO A 459 9.69 10.86 -19.30
CA PRO A 459 8.25 10.76 -19.48
C PRO A 459 7.53 10.50 -18.17
N LEU A 460 6.42 11.20 -17.97
CA LEU A 460 5.53 10.96 -16.85
C LEU A 460 4.52 9.84 -17.18
N PRO A 461 4.00 9.13 -16.16
CA PRO A 461 2.90 8.20 -16.37
C PRO A 461 1.70 8.86 -17.04
N THR A 462 1.06 8.13 -17.96
CA THR A 462 -0.10 8.56 -18.74
C THR A 462 -1.21 9.15 -17.88
N ILE A 463 -1.86 10.19 -18.38
CA ILE A 463 -3.01 10.86 -17.77
C ILE A 463 -4.27 10.33 -18.44
N PHE A 464 -5.29 10.01 -17.64
CA PHE A 464 -6.56 9.47 -18.15
C PHE A 464 -7.65 10.51 -17.99
N ILE A 465 -8.37 10.80 -19.06
CA ILE A 465 -9.42 11.81 -19.10
C ILE A 465 -10.69 11.18 -19.66
N TYR A 466 -11.78 11.28 -18.92
CA TYR A 466 -13.10 10.88 -19.38
C TYR A 466 -13.84 12.10 -19.92
N ARG A 467 -14.22 12.07 -21.19
CA ARG A 467 -14.95 13.15 -21.86
C ARG A 467 -16.42 12.79 -21.94
N ARG A 468 -17.22 13.57 -21.23
CA ARG A 468 -18.68 13.43 -21.17
C ARG A 468 -19.35 14.13 -22.35
N ASN A 469 -20.56 13.70 -22.65
CA ASN A 469 -21.39 14.23 -23.73
C ASN A 469 -21.84 15.69 -23.47
N ASP A 470 -21.85 16.13 -22.21
CA ASP A 470 -22.11 17.52 -21.82
C ASP A 470 -20.90 18.46 -22.01
N GLY A 471 -19.76 17.93 -22.46
CA GLY A 471 -18.53 18.68 -22.73
C GLY A 471 -17.56 18.74 -21.56
N ILE A 472 -17.90 18.17 -20.39
CA ILE A 472 -17.01 18.11 -19.23
C ILE A 472 -15.92 17.04 -19.45
N CYS A 473 -14.68 17.39 -19.14
CA CYS A 473 -13.52 16.50 -19.19
C CYS A 473 -13.07 16.15 -17.77
N GLU A 474 -13.46 14.98 -17.26
CA GLU A 474 -13.07 14.52 -15.94
C GLU A 474 -11.68 13.91 -15.95
N VAL A 475 -10.77 14.40 -15.11
CA VAL A 475 -9.48 13.74 -14.93
C VAL A 475 -9.70 12.49 -14.09
N VAL A 476 -9.53 11.30 -14.68
CA VAL A 476 -9.69 10.02 -13.99
C VAL A 476 -8.40 9.64 -13.25
N ASP A 477 -7.24 9.81 -13.88
CA ASP A 477 -5.93 9.62 -13.25
C ASP A 477 -4.94 10.70 -13.68
N GLY A 478 -4.00 11.04 -12.81
CA GLY A 478 -2.97 12.05 -13.08
C GLY A 478 -3.21 13.42 -12.44
N GLN A 479 -4.28 13.59 -11.67
CA GLN A 479 -4.61 14.85 -10.97
C GLN A 479 -3.40 15.42 -10.21
N GLN A 480 -2.71 14.62 -9.39
CA GLN A 480 -1.58 15.12 -8.58
C GLN A 480 -0.38 15.54 -9.42
N ARG A 481 -0.21 14.95 -10.63
CA ARG A 481 0.83 15.34 -11.60
C ARG A 481 0.48 16.70 -12.20
N LEU A 482 -0.76 16.84 -12.70
CA LEU A 482 -1.26 18.10 -13.23
C LEU A 482 -1.21 19.24 -12.21
N LEU A 483 -1.68 19.01 -10.98
CA LEU A 483 -1.62 20.02 -9.91
C LEU A 483 -0.19 20.41 -9.52
N SER A 484 0.77 19.48 -9.63
CA SER A 484 2.18 19.82 -9.38
C SER A 484 2.75 20.72 -10.48
N ILE A 485 2.41 20.43 -11.75
CA ILE A 485 2.80 21.25 -12.91
C ILE A 485 2.17 22.64 -12.81
N LEU A 486 0.85 22.71 -12.65
CA LEU A 486 0.09 23.96 -12.51
C LEU A 486 0.55 24.78 -11.31
N GLY A 487 0.80 24.11 -10.18
CA GLY A 487 1.27 24.78 -8.96
C GLY A 487 2.70 25.29 -9.05
N PHE A 488 3.58 24.64 -9.83
CA PHE A 488 4.94 25.11 -10.05
C PHE A 488 4.97 26.30 -11.01
N ILE A 489 4.26 26.20 -12.14
CA ILE A 489 4.09 27.29 -13.12
C ILE A 489 3.45 28.51 -12.45
N GLY A 490 2.50 28.29 -11.52
CA GLY A 490 1.94 29.35 -10.69
C GLY A 490 1.22 30.39 -11.53
N GLU A 491 1.56 31.67 -11.37
CA GLU A 491 0.93 32.79 -12.10
C GLU A 491 1.41 32.93 -13.55
N ALA A 492 2.50 32.27 -13.95
CA ALA A 492 3.04 32.36 -15.32
C ALA A 492 2.06 31.81 -16.37
N LYS A 493 1.14 30.91 -15.98
CA LYS A 493 0.09 30.39 -16.86
C LYS A 493 -0.85 31.48 -17.39
N SER A 494 -0.99 32.59 -16.67
CA SER A 494 -1.80 33.74 -17.09
C SER A 494 -1.26 34.44 -18.34
N ILE A 495 -0.03 34.13 -18.77
CA ILE A 495 0.52 34.62 -20.05
C ILE A 495 -0.19 33.96 -21.24
N LEU A 496 -0.74 32.76 -21.06
CA LEU A 496 -1.33 31.95 -22.14
C LEU A 496 -2.76 32.37 -22.52
N PHE A 497 -3.41 33.21 -21.71
CA PHE A 497 -4.79 33.64 -21.97
C PHE A 497 -5.00 35.10 -21.59
N GLU A 498 -5.94 35.77 -22.27
CA GLU A 498 -6.21 37.19 -22.08
C GLU A 498 -6.68 37.48 -20.64
N LYS A 499 -6.35 38.66 -20.11
CA LYS A 499 -6.66 39.05 -18.71
C LYS A 499 -8.14 38.99 -18.33
N ASP A 500 -9.03 39.04 -19.33
CA ASP A 500 -10.48 39.02 -19.14
C ASP A 500 -11.11 37.63 -19.35
N VAL A 501 -10.30 36.60 -19.66
CA VAL A 501 -10.76 35.22 -19.80
C VAL A 501 -10.69 34.52 -18.45
N THR A 502 -11.85 34.25 -17.86
CA THR A 502 -11.95 33.36 -16.70
C THR A 502 -11.89 31.91 -17.19
N PRO A 503 -10.90 31.10 -16.79
CA PRO A 503 -10.85 29.69 -17.15
C PRO A 503 -12.13 28.97 -16.73
N LYS A 504 -12.66 28.10 -17.59
CA LYS A 504 -13.80 27.23 -17.22
C LYS A 504 -13.42 26.17 -16.17
N THR A 505 -12.13 25.93 -16.02
CA THR A 505 -11.55 24.94 -15.12
C THR A 505 -10.95 25.59 -13.88
N ASP A 506 -11.17 25.00 -12.70
CA ASP A 506 -10.38 25.32 -11.50
C ASP A 506 -8.94 24.80 -11.64
N MET A 507 -8.05 25.67 -12.13
CA MET A 507 -6.63 25.38 -12.34
C MET A 507 -5.75 25.72 -11.12
N HIS A 508 -6.34 25.95 -9.94
CA HIS A 508 -5.58 26.32 -8.76
C HIS A 508 -4.95 25.12 -8.07
N SER A 509 -3.67 25.21 -7.70
CA SER A 509 -3.06 24.34 -6.69
C SER A 509 -3.00 25.06 -5.34
N LYS A 510 -3.06 24.28 -4.24
CA LYS A 510 -2.74 24.78 -2.90
C LYS A 510 -1.33 25.37 -2.80
N LYS A 511 -0.45 25.10 -3.78
CA LYS A 511 0.95 25.54 -3.82
C LYS A 511 1.19 26.75 -4.74
N ASP A 512 0.17 27.25 -5.46
CA ASP A 512 0.30 28.27 -6.52
C ASP A 512 1.17 29.49 -6.12
N LYS A 513 1.09 29.93 -4.87
CA LYS A 513 1.76 31.17 -4.41
C LYS A 513 3.19 30.99 -3.91
N ASN A 514 3.65 29.76 -3.64
CA ASN A 514 4.90 29.51 -2.90
C ASN A 514 5.61 28.20 -3.31
N PHE A 515 5.31 27.62 -4.47
CA PHE A 515 6.01 26.42 -4.91
C PHE A 515 7.47 26.75 -5.20
N LYS A 516 8.36 26.20 -4.37
CA LYS A 516 9.81 26.16 -4.61
C LYS A 516 10.29 24.72 -4.67
N LEU A 517 11.19 24.44 -5.60
CA LEU A 517 11.83 23.13 -5.72
C LEU A 517 12.49 22.72 -4.40
N ALA A 518 12.32 21.45 -4.03
CA ALA A 518 12.79 20.95 -2.75
C ALA A 518 14.31 21.12 -2.59
N LYS A 519 14.75 21.51 -1.38
CA LYS A 519 16.19 21.61 -1.06
C LYS A 519 16.93 20.26 -1.13
N THR A 520 16.18 19.17 -1.25
CA THR A 520 16.67 17.78 -1.33
C THR A 520 16.65 17.22 -2.75
N LEU A 521 16.49 18.05 -3.79
CA LEU A 521 16.52 17.58 -5.19
C LEU A 521 17.78 16.73 -5.47
N PRO A 522 17.64 15.49 -5.98
CA PRO A 522 18.75 14.57 -6.13
C PRO A 522 19.75 14.99 -7.22
N ILE A 523 19.27 15.45 -8.38
CA ILE A 523 20.06 15.64 -9.61
C ILE A 523 20.30 17.11 -9.92
N LEU A 524 19.22 17.90 -10.07
CA LEU A 524 19.29 19.33 -10.41
C LEU A 524 19.53 20.17 -9.14
N ARG A 525 20.69 19.96 -8.52
CA ARG A 525 21.04 20.53 -7.21
C ARG A 525 21.16 22.05 -7.24
N GLU A 526 21.55 22.61 -8.37
CA GLU A 526 21.63 24.05 -8.61
C GLU A 526 20.26 24.72 -8.57
N ASN A 527 19.19 23.99 -8.90
CA ASN A 527 17.83 24.53 -8.92
C ASN A 527 17.08 24.33 -7.60
N ARG A 528 17.78 23.95 -6.54
CA ARG A 528 17.18 23.74 -5.21
C ARG A 528 16.67 25.06 -4.65
N GLY A 529 15.37 25.14 -4.40
CA GLY A 529 14.72 26.32 -3.88
C GLY A 529 14.25 27.31 -4.95
N ASP A 530 14.52 27.03 -6.23
CA ASP A 530 14.02 27.84 -7.34
C ASP A 530 12.50 27.69 -7.46
N ASN A 531 11.83 28.78 -7.78
CA ASN A 531 10.48 28.78 -8.33
C ASN A 531 10.57 28.89 -9.86
N PHE A 532 9.44 28.80 -10.56
CA PHE A 532 9.41 28.84 -12.02
C PHE A 532 10.14 30.06 -12.61
N SER A 533 9.88 31.26 -12.10
CA SER A 533 10.52 32.50 -12.57
C SER A 533 12.03 32.61 -12.28
N ALA A 534 12.55 31.83 -11.32
CA ALA A 534 13.97 31.77 -11.01
C ALA A 534 14.75 30.81 -11.93
N LEU A 535 14.05 29.93 -12.66
CA LEU A 535 14.68 29.09 -13.68
C LEU A 535 15.13 29.94 -14.87
N ASN A 536 16.18 29.51 -15.56
CA ASN A 536 16.56 30.13 -16.84
C ASN A 536 15.51 29.83 -17.93
N GLU A 537 15.50 30.63 -19.00
CA GLU A 537 14.51 30.51 -20.10
C GLU A 537 14.49 29.11 -20.70
N ALA A 538 15.65 28.51 -20.99
CA ALA A 538 15.72 27.17 -21.55
C ALA A 538 15.06 26.08 -20.67
N LEU A 539 15.15 26.20 -19.33
CA LEU A 539 14.48 25.26 -18.41
C LEU A 539 12.97 25.56 -18.28
N GLN A 540 12.56 26.82 -18.45
CA GLN A 540 11.14 27.18 -18.52
C GLN A 540 10.50 26.62 -19.79
N ASP A 541 11.16 26.78 -20.94
CA ASP A 541 10.72 26.25 -22.23
C ASP A 541 10.60 24.72 -22.19
N LYS A 542 11.57 24.04 -21.56
CA LYS A 542 11.48 22.59 -21.31
C LYS A 542 10.23 22.16 -20.55
N ILE A 543 9.68 23.02 -19.68
CA ILE A 543 8.45 22.70 -18.96
C ILE A 543 7.23 22.89 -19.88
N TRP A 544 7.20 23.98 -20.66
CA TRP A 544 6.11 24.26 -21.61
C TRP A 544 6.02 23.23 -22.72
N ASP A 545 7.15 22.88 -23.31
CA ASP A 545 7.29 21.96 -24.44
C ASP A 545 7.18 20.49 -24.02
N PHE A 546 7.14 20.20 -22.71
CA PHE A 546 7.12 18.82 -22.24
C PHE A 546 5.86 18.08 -22.72
N GLU A 547 6.06 16.99 -23.45
CA GLU A 547 4.97 16.17 -23.96
C GLU A 547 4.38 15.26 -22.88
N LEU A 548 3.12 15.49 -22.54
CA LEU A 548 2.31 14.61 -21.70
C LEU A 548 1.59 13.58 -22.57
N SER A 549 1.61 12.33 -22.12
CA SER A 549 0.75 11.29 -22.68
C SER A 549 -0.63 11.35 -22.03
N ILE A 550 -1.67 11.51 -22.85
CA ILE A 550 -3.06 11.61 -22.42
C ILE A 550 -3.91 10.59 -23.18
N VAL A 551 -4.72 9.83 -22.45
CA VAL A 551 -5.73 8.94 -23.03
C VAL A 551 -7.09 9.57 -22.75
N TYR A 552 -7.78 9.96 -23.82
CA TYR A 552 -9.18 10.34 -23.75
C TYR A 552 -10.05 9.09 -23.77
N ILE A 553 -11.17 9.11 -23.06
CA ILE A 553 -12.20 8.09 -23.11
C ILE A 553 -13.49 8.85 -23.32
N ASN A 554 -14.09 8.73 -24.50
CA ASN A 554 -15.27 9.49 -24.84
C ASN A 554 -16.54 8.68 -24.55
N GLU A 555 -17.51 9.30 -23.88
CA GLU A 555 -18.80 8.71 -23.51
C GLU A 555 -19.64 8.32 -24.73
N ASP A 556 -19.55 9.07 -25.83
CA ASP A 556 -20.24 8.77 -27.09
C ASP A 556 -19.87 7.38 -27.67
N THR A 557 -18.59 7.03 -27.56
CA THR A 557 -18.05 5.73 -27.99
C THR A 557 -18.16 4.65 -26.92
N ASN A 558 -18.35 5.03 -25.66
CA ASN A 558 -18.38 4.13 -24.52
C ASN A 558 -19.47 4.54 -23.50
N PRO A 559 -20.77 4.42 -23.85
CA PRO A 559 -21.86 4.94 -23.02
C PRO A 559 -22.02 4.23 -21.66
N ASP A 560 -21.60 2.97 -21.57
CA ASP A 560 -21.64 2.17 -20.33
C ASP A 560 -20.30 2.23 -19.55
N PHE A 561 -19.39 3.16 -19.88
CA PHE A 561 -18.11 3.29 -19.20
C PHE A 561 -18.27 3.91 -17.81
N ASP A 562 -17.61 3.28 -16.83
CA ASP A 562 -17.56 3.76 -15.46
C ASP A 562 -16.16 4.36 -15.16
N PRO A 563 -16.02 5.69 -15.04
CA PRO A 563 -14.75 6.34 -14.72
C PRO A 563 -14.22 5.97 -13.33
N ILE A 564 -15.09 5.61 -12.39
CA ILE A 564 -14.70 5.20 -11.04
C ILE A 564 -14.03 3.83 -11.06
N ASP A 565 -14.60 2.87 -11.80
CA ASP A 565 -13.99 1.55 -11.99
C ASP A 565 -12.58 1.67 -12.60
N LEU A 566 -12.40 2.55 -13.60
CA LEU A 566 -11.07 2.83 -14.16
C LEU A 566 -10.14 3.46 -13.13
N PHE A 567 -10.60 4.48 -12.40
CA PHE A 567 -9.81 5.15 -11.35
C PHE A 567 -9.29 4.14 -10.33
N ILE A 568 -10.15 3.22 -9.87
CA ILE A 568 -9.79 2.15 -8.94
C ILE A 568 -8.79 1.18 -9.57
N ARG A 569 -9.02 0.73 -10.82
CA ARG A 569 -8.11 -0.20 -11.52
C ARG A 569 -6.70 0.37 -11.66
N LEU A 570 -6.59 1.66 -11.95
CA LEU A 570 -5.30 2.34 -12.11
C LEU A 570 -4.59 2.61 -10.77
N ASN A 571 -5.36 2.92 -9.71
CA ASN A 571 -4.80 3.40 -8.44
C ASN A 571 -4.79 2.37 -7.29
N ASP A 572 -5.48 1.23 -7.43
CA ASP A 572 -5.41 0.13 -6.46
C ASP A 572 -4.05 -0.57 -6.56
N LYS A 573 -3.08 -0.05 -5.79
CA LYS A 573 -1.75 -0.65 -5.60
C LYS A 573 -1.72 -1.49 -4.33
N SER A 574 -2.51 -2.56 -4.27
CA SER A 574 -2.51 -3.53 -3.16
C SER A 574 -1.12 -4.18 -2.91
N TYR A 575 -0.19 -3.99 -3.84
CA TYR A 575 1.21 -4.41 -3.78
C TYR A 575 2.18 -3.27 -4.13
N ASP A 576 2.03 -2.08 -3.56
CA ASP A 576 3.05 -1.04 -3.69
C ASP A 576 4.40 -1.49 -3.09
N ILE A 577 5.48 -0.91 -3.64
CA ILE A 577 6.79 -0.94 -2.97
C ILE A 577 6.68 0.01 -1.80
N LYS A 578 6.89 -0.50 -0.60
CA LYS A 578 6.82 0.32 0.60
C LYS A 578 8.06 1.19 0.66
N ASP A 579 7.86 2.48 0.86
CA ASP A 579 8.95 3.39 1.16
C ASP A 579 8.94 3.67 2.67
N PRO A 580 10.01 3.37 3.41
CA PRO A 580 11.26 2.69 3.01
C PRO A 580 11.23 1.16 3.20
N SER A 581 11.91 0.42 2.30
CA SER A 581 12.08 -1.04 2.29
C SER A 581 13.33 -1.45 1.52
N PHE A 582 13.79 -2.69 1.65
CA PHE A 582 14.94 -3.19 0.87
C PHE A 582 14.71 -3.10 -0.65
N GLU A 583 13.46 -3.29 -1.10
CA GLU A 583 13.05 -3.13 -2.50
C GLU A 583 13.40 -1.73 -3.02
N MET A 584 13.21 -0.69 -2.19
CA MET A 584 13.54 0.69 -2.54
C MET A 584 15.04 0.99 -2.34
N TRP A 585 15.63 0.55 -1.22
CA TRP A 585 17.04 0.79 -0.88
C TRP A 585 17.99 0.30 -1.96
N ASN A 586 17.74 -0.88 -2.49
CA ASN A 586 18.59 -1.46 -3.52
C ASN A 586 18.54 -0.69 -4.86
N SER A 587 17.61 0.26 -5.03
CA SER A 587 17.60 1.18 -6.18
C SER A 587 18.55 2.38 -6.05
N TYR A 588 19.08 2.71 -4.87
CA TYR A 588 19.94 3.89 -4.73
C TYR A 588 21.17 3.69 -3.83
N ALA A 589 21.19 2.61 -3.05
CA ALA A 589 22.31 2.27 -2.20
C ALA A 589 23.52 1.73 -2.98
N ALA A 590 24.67 1.75 -2.31
CA ALA A 590 25.94 1.30 -2.84
C ALA A 590 25.88 -0.12 -3.43
N PRO A 591 26.24 -0.32 -4.71
CA PRO A 591 26.08 -1.61 -5.39
C PRO A 591 26.81 -2.77 -4.73
N ASP A 592 27.97 -2.52 -4.13
CA ASP A 592 28.79 -3.51 -3.41
C ASP A 592 28.11 -3.96 -2.11
N VAL A 593 27.63 -3.03 -1.28
CA VAL A 593 26.85 -3.32 -0.07
C VAL A 593 25.62 -4.14 -0.42
N MET A 594 24.85 -3.73 -1.43
CA MET A 594 23.64 -4.44 -1.83
C MET A 594 23.93 -5.84 -2.38
N LYS A 595 24.94 -6.00 -3.25
CA LYS A 595 25.34 -7.31 -3.77
C LYS A 595 25.78 -8.24 -2.64
N LYS A 596 26.51 -7.73 -1.65
CA LYS A 596 26.98 -8.51 -0.51
C LYS A 596 25.84 -8.93 0.42
N ILE A 597 24.88 -8.04 0.71
CA ILE A 597 23.68 -8.39 1.48
C ILE A 597 22.85 -9.47 0.78
N LYS A 598 22.64 -9.34 -0.54
CA LYS A 598 21.92 -10.36 -1.31
C LYS A 598 22.63 -11.70 -1.33
N LYS A 599 23.96 -11.69 -1.48
CA LYS A 599 24.77 -12.89 -1.39
C LYS A 599 24.62 -13.54 -0.01
N LEU A 600 24.76 -12.77 1.06
CA LEU A 600 24.57 -13.24 2.43
C LEU A 600 23.17 -13.83 2.63
N ALA A 601 22.12 -13.15 2.16
CA ALA A 601 20.76 -13.64 2.21
C ALA A 601 20.59 -14.95 1.42
N HIS A 602 21.20 -15.07 0.25
CA HIS A 602 21.15 -16.29 -0.57
C HIS A 602 21.85 -17.46 0.11
N ASP A 603 23.08 -17.25 0.58
CA ASP A 603 23.93 -18.27 1.19
C ASP A 603 23.26 -18.83 2.47
N TYR A 604 22.63 -17.95 3.26
CA TYR A 604 21.98 -18.33 4.52
C TYR A 604 20.45 -18.45 4.43
N ARG A 605 19.84 -18.43 3.23
CA ARG A 605 18.36 -18.48 3.10
C ARG A 605 17.71 -19.61 3.89
N HIS A 606 18.32 -20.80 3.83
CA HIS A 606 17.83 -22.02 4.48
C HIS A 606 17.77 -21.91 6.01
N TRP A 607 18.58 -21.05 6.62
CA TRP A 607 18.54 -20.73 8.04
C TRP A 607 17.33 -19.86 8.42
N PHE A 608 16.88 -19.00 7.52
CA PHE A 608 15.78 -18.08 7.73
C PHE A 608 14.46 -18.59 7.12
N TYR A 609 14.18 -19.89 7.26
CA TYR A 609 13.03 -20.54 6.63
C TYR A 609 11.67 -19.93 7.01
N TYR A 610 11.55 -19.31 8.19
CA TYR A 610 10.36 -18.56 8.61
C TYR A 610 10.13 -17.23 7.84
N ILE A 611 11.15 -16.74 7.12
CA ILE A 611 11.11 -15.56 6.24
C ILE A 611 11.26 -15.96 4.76
N MET A 612 11.66 -17.21 4.44
CA MET A 612 12.03 -17.64 3.07
C MET A 612 10.91 -17.53 2.03
N ASP A 613 9.65 -17.68 2.40
CA ASP A 613 8.53 -17.56 1.45
C ASP A 613 8.14 -16.10 1.16
N ASP A 614 8.85 -15.13 1.74
CA ASP A 614 8.54 -13.72 1.55
C ASP A 614 9.13 -13.16 0.26
N LYS A 615 8.27 -13.09 -0.76
CA LYS A 615 8.54 -12.52 -2.08
C LYS A 615 8.95 -11.02 -2.06
N ARG A 616 8.96 -10.35 -0.90
CA ARG A 616 9.30 -8.92 -0.75
C ARG A 616 10.68 -8.67 -0.11
N MET A 617 11.61 -9.62 -0.21
CA MET A 617 13.01 -9.43 0.20
C MET A 617 13.18 -9.05 1.68
N LYS A 618 12.36 -9.63 2.55
CA LYS A 618 12.39 -9.33 3.99
C LYS A 618 13.64 -9.82 4.70
N LEU A 619 14.28 -10.87 4.18
CA LEU A 619 15.53 -11.35 4.73
C LEU A 619 16.64 -10.32 4.49
N GLU A 620 16.72 -9.81 3.27
CA GLU A 620 17.63 -8.74 2.88
C GLU A 620 17.38 -7.46 3.69
N GLU A 621 16.10 -7.10 3.91
CA GLU A 621 15.72 -5.96 4.76
C GLU A 621 16.21 -6.14 6.21
N LEU A 622 16.05 -7.34 6.78
CA LEU A 622 16.52 -7.66 8.14
C LEU A 622 18.05 -7.56 8.23
N LEU A 623 18.76 -8.21 7.30
CA LEU A 623 20.22 -8.23 7.28
C LEU A 623 20.81 -6.83 7.08
N LEU A 624 20.21 -6.01 6.21
CA LEU A 624 20.65 -4.64 6.03
C LEU A 624 20.37 -3.79 7.28
N SER A 625 19.21 -3.95 7.90
CA SER A 625 18.86 -3.24 9.13
C SER A 625 19.84 -3.54 10.27
N ILE A 626 20.30 -4.78 10.38
CA ILE A 626 21.27 -5.17 11.41
C ILE A 626 22.68 -4.73 11.04
N THR A 627 23.03 -4.75 9.75
CA THR A 627 24.27 -4.16 9.27
C THR A 627 24.36 -2.67 9.65
N TYR A 628 23.25 -1.93 9.52
CA TYR A 628 23.17 -0.55 9.96
C TYR A 628 23.35 -0.41 11.49
N VAL A 629 22.71 -1.29 12.27
CA VAL A 629 22.89 -1.30 13.73
C VAL A 629 24.36 -1.51 14.10
N ASP A 630 25.01 -2.51 13.52
CA ASP A 630 26.44 -2.80 13.76
C ASP A 630 27.32 -1.61 13.40
N PHE A 631 27.10 -1.01 12.22
CA PHE A 631 27.84 0.15 11.75
C PHE A 631 27.77 1.35 12.72
N GLU A 632 26.59 1.67 13.24
CA GLU A 632 26.42 2.78 14.20
C GLU A 632 26.92 2.44 15.60
N SER A 633 26.94 1.14 15.96
CA SER A 633 27.45 0.64 17.23
C SER A 633 28.96 0.83 17.37
N GLU A 634 29.71 1.02 16.28
CA GLU A 634 31.15 1.38 16.37
C GLU A 634 31.38 2.76 17.01
N CYS A 635 30.42 3.68 16.85
CA CYS A 635 30.53 5.05 17.35
C CYS A 635 29.71 5.30 18.63
N THR A 636 28.79 4.39 18.96
CA THR A 636 27.83 4.52 20.06
C THR A 636 27.67 3.20 20.81
N SER A 637 26.66 3.04 21.66
CA SER A 637 26.32 1.74 22.25
C SER A 637 25.43 0.93 21.31
N VAL A 638 25.51 -0.41 21.35
CA VAL A 638 24.68 -1.33 20.54
C VAL A 638 23.17 -1.14 20.72
N PHE A 639 22.75 -0.50 21.82
CA PHE A 639 21.34 -0.20 22.11
C PHE A 639 20.85 1.14 21.52
N GLU A 640 21.74 2.04 21.08
CA GLU A 640 21.35 3.36 20.56
C GLU A 640 20.70 3.32 19.16
N PRO A 641 21.19 2.50 18.21
CA PRO A 641 20.58 2.42 16.88
C PRO A 641 19.19 1.77 16.88
N ILE A 642 18.82 1.06 17.95
CA ILE A 642 17.58 0.30 18.06
C ILE A 642 16.63 0.96 19.07
N GLN A 643 15.40 1.25 18.66
CA GLN A 643 14.32 1.60 19.57
C GLN A 643 13.79 0.35 20.26
N ILE A 644 13.83 0.35 21.58
CA ILE A 644 13.33 -0.74 22.43
C ILE A 644 12.12 -0.20 23.19
N TYR A 645 10.94 -0.76 22.90
CA TYR A 645 9.71 -0.33 23.52
C TYR A 645 8.77 -1.49 23.77
N GLN A 646 7.85 -1.31 24.71
CA GLN A 646 6.85 -2.30 25.08
C GLN A 646 5.49 -1.61 25.17
N ALA A 647 4.58 -1.96 24.26
CA ALA A 647 3.19 -1.54 24.37
C ALA A 647 2.47 -2.42 25.41
N SER A 648 1.48 -1.87 26.13
CA SER A 648 0.71 -2.62 27.13
C SER A 648 0.17 -3.94 26.55
N GLY A 649 0.35 -5.04 27.29
CA GLY A 649 -0.05 -6.39 26.85
C GLY A 649 0.80 -7.01 25.73
N ASN A 650 1.80 -6.31 25.19
CA ASN A 650 2.66 -6.86 24.13
C ASN A 650 4.06 -7.20 24.65
N PRO A 651 4.74 -8.19 24.03
CA PRO A 651 6.16 -8.40 24.26
C PRO A 651 7.01 -7.18 23.86
N ILE A 652 8.23 -7.09 24.40
CA ILE A 652 9.24 -6.11 23.97
C ILE A 652 9.34 -6.14 22.44
N THR A 653 9.35 -4.96 21.84
CA THR A 653 9.49 -4.78 20.41
C THR A 653 10.71 -3.92 20.11
N PHE A 654 11.40 -4.30 19.04
CA PHE A 654 12.61 -3.66 18.55
C PHE A 654 12.27 -3.01 17.20
N ARG A 655 12.74 -1.77 17.01
CA ARG A 655 12.55 -1.06 15.75
C ARG A 655 13.78 -0.25 15.41
N VAL A 656 14.26 -0.40 14.18
CA VAL A 656 15.23 0.52 13.59
C VAL A 656 14.46 1.60 12.83
N GLU A 657 14.85 2.86 13.01
CA GLU A 657 14.19 3.96 12.30
C GLU A 657 14.66 4.02 10.85
N ASN A 658 13.78 3.65 9.93
CA ASN A 658 14.12 3.60 8.52
C ASN A 658 14.69 4.90 7.92
N PRO A 659 14.26 6.13 8.31
CA PRO A 659 14.91 7.37 7.85
C PRO A 659 16.41 7.45 8.18
N LYS A 660 16.86 6.78 9.25
CA LYS A 660 18.29 6.71 9.59
C LYS A 660 19.04 5.77 8.64
N ILE A 661 18.43 4.64 8.26
CA ILE A 661 18.99 3.74 7.24
C ILE A 661 19.07 4.47 5.90
N ASP A 662 18.04 5.22 5.50
CA ASP A 662 18.05 6.00 4.26
C ASP A 662 19.25 6.96 4.22
N TYR A 663 19.41 7.74 5.30
CA TYR A 663 20.52 8.68 5.42
C TYR A 663 21.88 7.98 5.44
N TRP A 664 22.00 6.85 6.16
CA TRP A 664 23.22 6.05 6.19
C TRP A 664 23.60 5.56 4.80
N LEU A 665 22.66 4.99 4.05
CA LEU A 665 22.88 4.51 2.67
C LEU A 665 23.31 5.64 1.73
N ASP A 666 22.70 6.82 1.85
CA ASP A 666 23.13 8.02 1.11
C ASP A 666 24.58 8.40 1.45
N THR A 667 24.99 8.27 2.73
CA THR A 667 26.38 8.56 3.12
C THR A 667 27.36 7.51 2.62
N VAL A 668 26.98 6.23 2.65
CA VAL A 668 27.78 5.09 2.20
C VAL A 668 27.99 5.09 0.69
N GLU A 669 27.01 5.57 -0.08
CA GLU A 669 27.13 5.72 -1.54
C GLU A 669 28.17 6.79 -1.93
N VAL A 670 28.30 7.86 -1.12
CA VAL A 670 29.16 9.01 -1.45
C VAL A 670 30.57 8.90 -0.86
N ASP A 671 30.70 8.27 0.30
CA ASP A 671 31.94 8.18 1.07
C ASP A 671 32.52 6.76 1.05
N GLN A 672 33.70 6.62 0.40
CA GLN A 672 34.35 5.34 0.20
C GLN A 672 34.85 4.70 1.51
N ASP A 673 35.21 5.50 2.52
CA ASP A 673 35.65 4.97 3.80
C ASP A 673 34.47 4.43 4.60
N LYS A 674 33.33 5.13 4.56
CA LYS A 674 32.06 4.62 5.12
C LYS A 674 31.56 3.39 4.39
N ASN A 675 31.74 3.31 3.08
CA ASN A 675 31.43 2.12 2.31
C ASN A 675 32.25 0.91 2.79
N ASN A 676 33.58 1.06 2.88
CA ASN A 676 34.45 -0.01 3.38
C ASN A 676 34.03 -0.47 4.79
N LYS A 677 33.70 0.47 5.68
CA LYS A 677 33.16 0.16 7.02
C LYS A 677 31.83 -0.59 6.95
N ALA A 678 30.89 -0.17 6.09
CA ALA A 678 29.65 -0.90 5.89
C ALA A 678 29.90 -2.35 5.43
N LEU A 679 30.89 -2.57 4.55
CA LEU A 679 31.28 -3.93 4.13
C LEU A 679 31.87 -4.75 5.28
N VAL A 680 32.59 -4.12 6.22
CA VAL A 680 33.06 -4.76 7.46
C VAL A 680 31.88 -5.13 8.34
N SER A 681 30.92 -4.23 8.56
CA SER A 681 29.70 -4.54 9.31
C SER A 681 28.91 -5.71 8.73
N ILE A 682 28.86 -5.86 7.40
CA ILE A 682 28.24 -7.05 6.79
C ILE A 682 28.98 -8.34 7.19
N ASN A 683 30.31 -8.31 7.28
CA ASN A 683 31.08 -9.47 7.77
C ASN A 683 30.79 -9.74 9.25
N ASN A 684 30.58 -8.70 10.07
CA ASN A 684 30.20 -8.86 11.47
C ASN A 684 28.84 -9.53 11.61
N VAL A 685 27.88 -9.18 10.74
CA VAL A 685 26.57 -9.86 10.66
C VAL A 685 26.73 -11.32 10.26
N GLU A 686 27.59 -11.64 9.29
CA GLU A 686 27.91 -13.02 8.93
C GLU A 686 28.55 -13.79 10.09
N ASN A 687 29.49 -13.16 10.81
CA ASN A 687 30.11 -13.73 12.01
C ASN A 687 29.09 -13.99 13.11
N PHE A 688 28.12 -13.09 13.30
CA PHE A 688 27.01 -13.32 14.23
C PHE A 688 26.17 -14.54 13.81
N ILE A 689 25.82 -14.68 12.53
CA ILE A 689 25.10 -15.87 12.04
C ILE A 689 25.93 -17.14 12.33
N ASN A 690 27.24 -17.08 12.17
CA ASN A 690 28.15 -18.18 12.51
C ASN A 690 28.18 -18.47 14.03
N LYS A 691 28.19 -17.45 14.90
CA LYS A 691 28.06 -17.61 16.36
C LYS A 691 26.77 -18.36 16.71
N VAL A 692 25.64 -17.98 16.10
CA VAL A 692 24.36 -18.66 16.31
C VAL A 692 24.44 -20.11 15.80
N SER A 693 25.10 -20.36 14.67
CA SER A 693 25.32 -21.71 14.13
C SER A 693 26.10 -22.61 15.10
N HIS A 694 27.16 -22.09 15.72
CA HIS A 694 27.90 -22.83 16.74
C HIS A 694 27.09 -23.03 18.01
N LEU A 695 26.27 -22.04 18.41
CA LEU A 695 25.40 -22.14 19.58
C LEU A 695 24.34 -23.25 19.43
N ILE A 696 23.79 -23.42 18.23
CA ILE A 696 22.81 -24.46 17.91
C ILE A 696 23.47 -25.84 17.76
N GLY A 697 24.71 -25.86 17.28
CA GLY A 697 25.47 -27.07 16.99
C GLY A 697 25.58 -27.32 15.49
N VAL A 698 26.81 -27.36 14.99
CA VAL A 698 27.11 -27.57 13.56
C VAL A 698 26.92 -29.03 13.15
N GLU A 699 27.09 -29.96 14.08
CA GLU A 699 27.10 -31.41 13.89
C GLU A 699 25.71 -32.03 13.68
N ILE A 700 24.63 -31.31 14.00
CA ILE A 700 23.25 -31.84 14.00
C ILE A 700 22.54 -31.68 12.65
N GLY A 701 21.50 -32.49 12.43
CA GLY A 701 20.75 -32.51 11.16
C GLY A 701 19.96 -31.22 10.90
N ASN A 702 19.69 -30.89 9.63
CA ASN A 702 19.03 -29.63 9.24
C ASN A 702 17.67 -29.37 9.92
N LYS A 703 16.88 -30.42 10.17
CA LYS A 703 15.59 -30.29 10.86
C LYS A 703 15.78 -29.93 12.34
N GLU A 704 16.73 -30.58 13.01
CA GLU A 704 17.04 -30.33 14.42
C GLU A 704 17.67 -28.95 14.63
N LYS A 705 18.47 -28.47 13.67
CA LYS A 705 18.97 -27.08 13.64
C LYS A 705 17.83 -26.07 13.59
N ALA A 706 16.82 -26.32 12.75
CA ALA A 706 15.65 -25.47 12.63
C ALA A 706 14.84 -25.44 13.95
N ASP A 707 14.61 -26.60 14.56
CA ASP A 707 13.89 -26.71 15.84
C ASP A 707 14.64 -25.97 16.97
N ARG A 708 15.97 -26.15 17.09
CA ARG A 708 16.80 -25.44 18.08
C ARG A 708 16.85 -23.93 17.83
N PHE A 709 16.85 -23.49 16.57
CA PHE A 709 16.78 -22.07 16.24
C PHE A 709 15.44 -21.48 16.69
N ASP A 710 14.34 -22.17 16.40
CA ASP A 710 13.00 -21.75 16.81
C ASP A 710 12.86 -21.61 18.33
N GLU A 711 13.49 -22.51 19.08
CA GLU A 711 13.58 -22.41 20.53
C GLU A 711 14.34 -21.16 20.98
N LEU A 712 15.50 -20.86 20.38
CA LEU A 712 16.30 -19.67 20.72
C LEU A 712 15.50 -18.38 20.52
N ILE A 713 14.82 -18.25 19.38
CA ILE A 713 14.07 -17.01 19.09
C ILE A 713 12.62 -17.05 19.57
N SER A 714 12.23 -18.10 20.31
CA SER A 714 10.88 -18.27 20.84
C SER A 714 9.78 -18.13 19.77
N LEU A 715 9.97 -18.80 18.64
CA LEU A 715 9.01 -18.79 17.53
C LEU A 715 7.74 -19.57 17.90
N THR A 716 6.69 -18.87 18.33
CA THR A 716 5.40 -19.48 18.69
C THR A 716 4.41 -19.57 17.52
N THR A 717 4.64 -18.81 16.44
CA THR A 717 3.85 -18.85 15.20
C THR A 717 4.77 -18.55 14.01
N ARG A 718 4.42 -19.00 12.80
CA ARG A 718 5.10 -18.59 11.53
C ARG A 718 5.00 -17.08 11.21
N ALA A 719 4.43 -16.27 12.11
CA ALA A 719 4.14 -14.87 11.85
C ALA A 719 5.31 -13.96 12.27
N ARG A 720 6.05 -13.45 11.27
CA ARG A 720 6.62 -12.08 11.12
C ARG A 720 7.19 -11.36 12.35
N ASN A 721 7.67 -12.05 13.37
CA ASN A 721 8.28 -11.44 14.54
C ASN A 721 9.81 -11.54 14.34
N GLN A 722 10.45 -10.41 14.04
CA GLN A 722 11.92 -10.27 14.03
C GLN A 722 12.49 -10.03 15.45
N ARG A 723 11.63 -10.04 16.49
CA ARG A 723 11.98 -9.61 17.85
C ARG A 723 13.04 -10.52 18.46
N GLY A 724 12.82 -11.84 18.36
CA GLY A 724 13.78 -12.82 18.86
C GLY A 724 15.15 -12.67 18.20
N PHE A 725 15.20 -12.28 16.92
CA PHE A 725 16.45 -12.04 16.22
C PHE A 725 17.21 -10.81 16.73
N TYR A 726 16.51 -9.70 16.99
CA TYR A 726 17.13 -8.52 17.62
C TYR A 726 17.60 -8.78 19.05
N MET A 727 16.83 -9.56 19.84
CA MET A 727 17.27 -9.98 21.18
C MET A 727 18.52 -10.84 21.10
N LEU A 728 18.55 -11.81 20.17
CA LEU A 728 19.69 -12.69 19.96
C LEU A 728 20.93 -11.91 19.52
N TRP A 729 20.77 -10.93 18.62
CA TRP A 729 21.83 -10.01 18.22
C TRP A 729 22.44 -9.29 19.43
N LEU A 730 21.60 -8.69 20.28
CA LEU A 730 22.06 -7.95 21.45
C LEU A 730 22.73 -8.86 22.49
N LEU A 731 22.19 -10.05 22.75
CA LEU A 731 22.77 -10.99 23.71
C LEU A 731 24.15 -11.50 23.28
N LEU A 732 24.33 -11.79 21.99
CA LEU A 732 25.57 -12.37 21.46
C LEU A 732 26.58 -11.33 20.93
N ALA A 733 26.28 -10.03 21.06
CA ALA A 733 27.15 -8.96 20.59
C ALA A 733 28.55 -9.07 21.19
N GLU A 734 28.64 -9.15 22.53
CA GLU A 734 29.90 -9.21 23.29
C GLU A 734 30.42 -10.64 23.51
N VAL A 735 29.61 -11.67 23.24
CA VAL A 735 30.01 -13.07 23.48
C VAL A 735 30.94 -13.57 22.38
N ASN A 736 32.14 -14.02 22.73
CA ASN A 736 33.11 -14.55 21.78
C ASN A 736 32.77 -15.99 21.33
N ILE A 737 33.03 -16.31 20.06
CA ILE A 737 32.82 -17.63 19.47
C ILE A 737 33.54 -18.76 20.22
N GLN A 738 34.75 -18.53 20.74
CA GLN A 738 35.49 -19.56 21.52
C GLN A 738 34.79 -19.91 22.84
N LYS A 739 34.09 -18.94 23.43
CA LYS A 739 33.27 -19.16 24.63
C LYS A 739 32.02 -19.96 24.29
N ILE A 740 31.40 -19.68 23.13
CA ILE A 740 30.27 -20.45 22.60
C ILE A 740 30.67 -21.91 22.36
N GLU A 741 31.84 -22.14 21.78
CA GLU A 741 32.32 -23.50 21.53
C GLU A 741 32.59 -24.29 22.82
N SER A 742 33.10 -23.63 23.85
CA SER A 742 33.45 -24.27 25.13
C SER A 742 32.27 -24.48 26.08
N CYS A 743 31.26 -23.59 26.07
CA CYS A 743 30.10 -23.62 26.96
C CYS A 743 28.76 -23.65 26.21
N ARG A 744 28.72 -24.35 25.05
CA ARG A 744 27.60 -24.29 24.10
C ARG A 744 26.22 -24.49 24.71
N GLU A 745 26.01 -25.61 25.40
CA GLU A 745 24.69 -25.99 25.92
C GLU A 745 24.23 -25.06 27.06
N ASP A 746 25.17 -24.60 27.89
CA ASP A 746 24.87 -23.67 28.98
C ASP A 746 24.45 -22.31 28.43
N ILE A 747 25.20 -21.76 27.47
CA ILE A 747 24.83 -20.50 26.79
C ILE A 747 23.50 -20.67 26.06
N PHE A 748 23.28 -21.80 25.38
CA PHE A 748 22.02 -22.05 24.67
C PHE A 748 20.82 -21.99 25.63
N LEU A 749 20.93 -22.65 26.78
CA LEU A 749 19.88 -22.67 27.79
C LEU A 749 19.69 -21.28 28.44
N SER A 750 20.78 -20.56 28.72
CA SER A 750 20.74 -19.19 29.25
C SER A 750 20.07 -18.21 28.28
N VAL A 751 20.39 -18.27 26.98
CA VAL A 751 19.75 -17.44 25.95
C VAL A 751 18.26 -17.77 25.85
N LYS A 752 17.91 -19.06 25.77
CA LYS A 752 16.51 -19.51 25.72
C LYS A 752 15.73 -19.00 26.93
N ASN A 753 16.23 -19.22 28.13
CA ASN A 753 15.61 -18.77 29.37
C ASN A 753 15.49 -17.24 29.42
N PHE A 754 16.53 -16.52 29.00
CA PHE A 754 16.50 -15.06 28.93
C PHE A 754 15.36 -14.59 28.03
N ILE A 755 15.26 -15.14 26.82
CA ILE A 755 14.23 -14.73 25.85
C ILE A 755 12.85 -15.14 26.34
N ASP A 756 12.67 -16.30 26.97
CA ASP A 756 11.39 -16.76 27.52
C ASP A 756 10.88 -15.91 28.68
N ILE A 757 11.77 -15.55 29.62
CA ILE A 757 11.42 -14.76 30.81
C ILE A 757 11.22 -13.28 30.44
N ASN A 758 12.12 -12.73 29.62
CA ASN A 758 12.16 -11.30 29.32
C ASN A 758 11.35 -10.92 28.07
N LYS A 759 10.38 -11.75 27.67
CA LYS A 759 9.40 -11.36 26.63
C LYS A 759 8.65 -10.10 27.04
N ARG A 760 8.36 -9.95 28.33
CA ARG A 760 7.67 -8.80 28.91
C ARG A 760 8.39 -8.35 30.18
N LEU A 761 8.63 -7.05 30.27
CA LEU A 761 9.19 -6.41 31.45
C LEU A 761 8.08 -5.75 32.25
N ASP A 762 8.10 -5.95 33.56
CA ASP A 762 7.34 -5.12 34.48
C ASP A 762 8.10 -3.81 34.69
N ILE A 763 7.48 -2.66 34.43
CA ILE A 763 8.19 -1.37 34.37
C ILE A 763 7.61 -0.43 35.43
N SER A 764 8.48 0.06 36.31
CA SER A 764 8.13 1.06 37.31
C SER A 764 7.92 2.44 36.68
N GLU A 765 7.16 3.34 37.33
CA GLU A 765 6.77 4.65 36.77
C GLU A 765 7.96 5.54 36.33
N ASN A 766 9.17 5.30 36.86
CA ASN A 766 10.37 6.11 36.57
C ASN A 766 11.42 5.40 35.70
N GLU A 767 11.13 4.20 35.19
CA GLU A 767 12.08 3.37 34.44
C GLU A 767 11.63 3.25 32.97
N THR A 768 12.57 3.28 32.03
CA THR A 768 12.25 3.04 30.61
C THR A 768 12.45 1.56 30.25
N VAL A 769 11.67 1.05 29.30
CA VAL A 769 11.83 -0.32 28.77
C VAL A 769 13.27 -0.57 28.34
N LYS A 770 13.86 0.41 27.63
CA LYS A 770 15.21 0.35 27.11
C LYS A 770 16.23 0.18 28.23
N ASN A 771 16.19 1.01 29.27
CA ASN A 771 17.16 0.97 30.37
C ASN A 771 17.08 -0.36 31.14
N LYS A 772 15.87 -0.83 31.44
CA LYS A 772 15.68 -2.12 32.12
C LYS A 772 16.19 -3.28 31.29
N PHE A 773 15.86 -3.29 30.00
CA PHE A 773 16.31 -4.33 29.08
C PHE A 773 17.84 -4.33 28.93
N GLN A 774 18.44 -3.16 28.81
CA GLN A 774 19.89 -2.99 28.74
C GLN A 774 20.58 -3.58 29.99
N ALA A 775 20.10 -3.25 31.19
CA ALA A 775 20.67 -3.79 32.43
C ALA A 775 20.63 -5.33 32.49
N LEU A 776 19.54 -5.94 31.99
CA LEU A 776 19.42 -7.39 31.90
C LEU A 776 20.42 -8.00 30.90
N VAL A 777 20.62 -7.37 29.75
CA VAL A 777 21.60 -7.82 28.76
C VAL A 777 23.03 -7.66 29.29
N GLU A 778 23.34 -6.56 29.97
CA GLU A 778 24.65 -6.34 30.61
C GLU A 778 24.92 -7.37 31.72
N GLN A 779 23.89 -7.76 32.48
CA GLN A 779 24.00 -8.86 33.44
C GLN A 779 24.31 -10.18 32.72
N PHE A 780 23.66 -10.47 31.60
CA PHE A 780 23.94 -11.66 30.79
C PHE A 780 25.38 -11.64 30.25
N TRP A 781 25.87 -10.48 29.80
CA TRP A 781 27.26 -10.34 29.37
C TRP A 781 28.25 -10.57 30.51
N SER A 782 27.95 -10.15 31.74
CA SER A 782 28.85 -10.41 32.88
C SER A 782 29.10 -11.89 33.17
N GLU A 783 28.21 -12.77 32.69
CA GLU A 783 28.34 -14.23 32.84
C GLU A 783 29.03 -14.90 31.63
N TRP A 784 28.82 -14.37 30.42
CA TRP A 784 29.15 -15.07 29.17
C TRP A 784 30.07 -14.33 28.20
N ALA A 785 30.24 -13.01 28.32
CA ALA A 785 31.20 -12.22 27.54
C ALA A 785 32.58 -12.23 28.21
#